data_AF-A0A7Y3BSH8-F1
#
_entry.id   AF-A0A7Y3BSH8-F1
#
_cell.length_a   1.000
_cell.length_b   1.000
_cell.length_c   1.000
_cell.angle_alpha   90.00
_cell.angle_beta   90.00
_cell.angle_gamma   90.00
#
_symmetry.space_group_name_H-M   'P 1'
#
loop_
_entity.id
_entity.type
_entity.pdbx_description
1 polymer ?
#
loop_
_entity_poly.entity_id
_entity_poly.type
_entity_poly.pdbx_seq_one_letter_code
_entity_poly.pdbx_strand_id
1 'polypeptide(L)'
;MAPLFTFRLSAGFAAVVGVALAFIPLLAVHGVESALALGLLLPPWVAATAASYTGRHRHLRGIDLIFRAVGMGLLIWLIPVVLLALSALRTRQCAPGEGLTFMVLGPALGCALAACTGVWVGGAVGLQRLGPWLAAAVPLGAALLGLWAFYSTPAVYVFGAFAGYFPGAIYDDLVRIPSRYLTYRATMLVAVLTLGVLFDALWDPDSGSLRFRNRGRARLGTVAVSIATLGLVVASYWQGEQLGHSVSEEYLVERLGKTERGAHCVVHMPRETLPEDADRLLEDCDFQVERARSLTGLSSAAPVTAYFFRNQNEKKGLIGVGRTLIAKPWRREVYLQMSSWPHPVLGHEVVHAVLEEAGRGPFAIAGTLGGVVPNPGIVEGAAVAIAWDIRDDLDPDQWSKIMLDRNELPRASAVMSVRFSALPARRAYMAAGSLMHFLIATRGMDALLQTYHRGRVPDLEALEAGWHAYLESVPVTPTERGVAEVALARPSIFSSVCPHELAKLRADLAGDAAARDDARTIETCRAIMDIEEQEARARATLVGALAREGRDAEALATLDGLRATMNAPKPIVAAALEQYADAQWTLGNLAEADALYGELLELPRTDGAARQSEVKKLALEATEPERKLLYEILLGRSPSPVVVSLAHSLAALRDDGLGQYLEARQLMGARRYALALSLLQEAEQLGLPSVRLERELSRLLGITFFALGEYGQSAAAWRARAGASLAAQAEAQRWLERIEYAQTRAVSPALPGPSSAPRAAP
;
A
#
# COMPACT_ATOMS: atom_id res chain seq x y z
N MET A 1 -6.00 -19.14 -50.64
CA MET A 1 -6.84 -19.12 -49.40
C MET A 1 -6.06 -19.06 -48.07
N ALA A 2 -4.72 -19.19 -48.04
CA ALA A 2 -3.89 -19.08 -46.84
C ALA A 2 -3.32 -17.68 -46.41
N PRO A 3 -3.50 -16.55 -47.13
CA PRO A 3 -2.71 -15.32 -46.87
C PRO A 3 -3.06 -14.60 -45.56
N LEU A 4 -4.18 -14.94 -44.94
CA LEU A 4 -4.70 -14.33 -43.72
C LEU A 4 -4.69 -15.28 -42.52
N PHE A 5 -4.14 -16.49 -42.61
CA PHE A 5 -4.32 -17.49 -41.54
C PHE A 5 -3.74 -17.04 -40.19
N THR A 6 -2.48 -16.59 -40.16
CA THR A 6 -1.84 -16.09 -38.94
C THR A 6 -2.51 -14.82 -38.41
N PHE A 7 -2.88 -13.89 -39.29
CA PHE A 7 -3.62 -12.69 -38.90
C PHE A 7 -5.00 -13.02 -38.31
N ARG A 8 -5.76 -13.92 -38.94
CA ARG A 8 -7.07 -14.38 -38.44
C ARG A 8 -6.94 -15.09 -37.10
N LEU A 9 -5.89 -15.88 -36.92
CA LEU A 9 -5.57 -16.55 -35.66
C LEU A 9 -5.26 -15.52 -34.55
N SER A 10 -4.40 -14.53 -34.83
CA SER A 10 -4.08 -13.43 -33.90
C SER A 10 -5.30 -12.57 -33.58
N ALA A 11 -6.12 -12.23 -34.58
CA ALA A 11 -7.36 -11.48 -34.39
C ALA A 11 -8.39 -12.25 -33.57
N GLY A 12 -8.54 -13.56 -33.82
CA GLY A 12 -9.38 -14.45 -33.03
C GLY A 12 -8.89 -14.56 -31.59
N PHE A 13 -7.59 -14.72 -31.37
CA PHE A 13 -6.99 -14.69 -30.03
C PHE A 13 -7.26 -13.36 -29.32
N ALA A 14 -7.06 -12.22 -30.00
CA ALA A 14 -7.32 -10.90 -29.43
C ALA A 14 -8.79 -10.69 -29.06
N ALA A 15 -9.73 -11.21 -29.87
CA ALA A 15 -11.15 -11.22 -29.54
C ALA A 15 -11.45 -12.07 -28.30
N VAL A 16 -10.91 -13.28 -28.21
CA VAL A 16 -11.08 -14.17 -27.04
C VAL A 16 -10.52 -13.51 -25.78
N VAL A 17 -9.34 -12.91 -25.84
CA VAL A 17 -8.75 -12.17 -24.73
C VAL A 17 -9.65 -10.99 -24.34
N GLY A 18 -10.09 -10.17 -25.30
CA GLY A 18 -10.99 -9.05 -25.02
C GLY A 18 -12.29 -9.47 -24.32
N VAL A 19 -12.93 -10.55 -24.80
CA VAL A 19 -14.12 -11.12 -24.15
C VAL A 19 -13.81 -11.62 -22.75
N ALA A 20 -12.71 -12.36 -22.55
CA ALA A 20 -12.34 -12.89 -21.25
C ALA A 20 -12.06 -11.78 -20.22
N LEU A 21 -11.31 -10.74 -20.60
CA LEU A 21 -11.04 -9.57 -19.75
C LEU A 21 -12.35 -8.84 -19.39
N ALA A 22 -13.29 -8.75 -20.32
CA ALA A 22 -14.60 -8.13 -20.10
C ALA A 22 -15.45 -8.85 -19.03
N PHE A 23 -15.12 -10.07 -18.59
CA PHE A 23 -15.81 -10.76 -17.49
C PHE A 23 -15.14 -10.63 -16.12
N ILE A 24 -13.92 -10.07 -16.06
CA ILE A 24 -13.16 -9.88 -14.83
C ILE A 24 -13.32 -8.41 -14.41
N PRO A 25 -13.99 -8.08 -13.29
CA PRO A 25 -14.34 -6.70 -12.94
C PRO A 25 -13.19 -5.70 -13.04
N LEU A 26 -12.00 -6.05 -12.54
CA LEU A 26 -10.79 -5.21 -12.59
C LEU A 26 -10.22 -5.02 -14.01
N LEU A 27 -10.45 -5.97 -14.91
CA LEU A 27 -9.94 -5.95 -16.29
C LEU A 27 -11.00 -5.55 -17.32
N ALA A 28 -12.25 -5.40 -16.88
CA ALA A 28 -13.41 -5.16 -17.75
C ALA A 28 -13.54 -3.69 -18.20
N VAL A 29 -12.65 -2.81 -17.76
CA VAL A 29 -12.62 -1.39 -18.15
C VAL A 29 -11.25 -1.05 -18.72
N HIS A 30 -11.16 0.03 -19.51
CA HIS A 30 -9.85 0.57 -19.90
C HIS A 30 -9.14 1.09 -18.65
N GLY A 31 -7.99 0.52 -18.34
CA GLY A 31 -7.21 0.82 -17.14
C GLY A 31 -5.80 0.27 -17.27
N VAL A 32 -4.99 0.45 -16.23
CA VAL A 32 -3.59 0.01 -16.22
C VAL A 32 -3.48 -1.51 -16.29
N GLU A 33 -4.37 -2.24 -15.62
CA GLU A 33 -4.36 -3.71 -15.53
C GLU A 33 -4.76 -4.35 -16.85
N SER A 34 -5.83 -3.87 -17.48
CA SER A 34 -6.26 -4.36 -18.80
C SER A 34 -5.25 -3.97 -19.89
N ALA A 35 -4.64 -2.79 -19.81
CA ALA A 35 -3.56 -2.40 -20.71
C ALA A 35 -2.32 -3.29 -20.56
N LEU A 36 -1.92 -3.62 -19.32
CA LEU A 36 -0.81 -4.55 -19.06
C LEU A 36 -1.13 -5.97 -19.55
N ALA A 37 -2.34 -6.47 -19.31
CA ALA A 37 -2.76 -7.78 -19.78
C ALA A 37 -2.67 -7.88 -21.31
N LEU A 38 -3.20 -6.88 -22.02
CA LEU A 38 -3.08 -6.81 -23.47
C LEU A 38 -1.63 -6.62 -23.94
N GLY A 39 -0.83 -5.85 -23.20
CA GLY A 39 0.58 -5.62 -23.51
C GLY A 39 1.44 -6.87 -23.34
N LEU A 40 1.09 -7.77 -22.42
CA LEU A 40 1.77 -9.06 -22.27
C LEU A 40 1.31 -10.06 -23.34
N LEU A 41 0.01 -10.10 -23.62
CA LEU A 41 -0.59 -11.16 -24.44
C LEU A 41 -0.53 -10.89 -25.94
N LEU A 42 -0.69 -9.66 -26.42
CA LEU A 42 -0.79 -9.38 -27.86
C LEU A 42 0.56 -9.29 -28.61
N PRO A 43 1.63 -8.65 -28.07
CA PRO A 43 2.88 -8.45 -28.81
C PRO A 43 3.52 -9.73 -29.38
N PRO A 44 3.55 -10.90 -28.70
CA PRO A 44 4.09 -12.13 -29.28
C PRO A 44 3.34 -12.54 -30.57
N TRP A 45 2.02 -12.39 -30.58
CA TRP A 45 1.17 -12.72 -31.73
C TRP A 45 1.33 -11.72 -32.89
N VAL A 46 1.47 -10.44 -32.56
CA VAL A 46 1.72 -9.39 -33.55
C VAL A 46 3.10 -9.60 -34.20
N ALA A 47 4.13 -9.89 -33.41
CA ALA A 47 5.47 -10.19 -33.93
C ALA A 47 5.47 -11.43 -34.84
N ALA A 48 4.80 -12.51 -34.44
CA ALA A 48 4.65 -13.71 -35.26
C ALA A 48 3.92 -13.43 -36.58
N THR A 49 2.82 -12.67 -36.53
CA THR A 49 2.05 -12.29 -37.71
C THR A 49 2.86 -11.40 -38.66
N ALA A 50 3.59 -10.41 -38.14
CA ALA A 50 4.47 -9.57 -38.93
C ALA A 50 5.61 -10.36 -39.60
N ALA A 51 6.27 -11.27 -38.86
CA ALA A 51 7.31 -12.13 -39.43
C ALA A 51 6.76 -13.05 -40.53
N SER A 52 5.59 -13.64 -40.31
CA SER A 52 4.92 -14.48 -41.30
C SER A 52 4.50 -13.68 -42.54
N TYR A 53 4.06 -12.43 -42.37
CA TYR A 53 3.70 -11.54 -43.47
C TYR A 53 4.91 -11.16 -44.30
N THR A 54 6.01 -10.73 -43.65
CA THR A 54 7.27 -10.38 -44.32
C THR A 54 7.86 -11.55 -45.09
N GLY A 55 7.84 -12.76 -44.51
CA GLY A 55 8.32 -13.96 -45.19
C GLY A 55 7.59 -14.28 -46.50
N ARG A 56 6.32 -13.89 -46.62
CA ARG A 56 5.49 -14.11 -47.83
C ARG A 56 5.52 -12.96 -48.83
N HIS A 57 5.79 -11.73 -48.37
CA HIS A 57 5.73 -10.52 -49.19
C HIS A 57 7.10 -9.86 -49.37
N ARG A 58 8.15 -10.68 -49.51
CA ARG A 58 9.54 -10.19 -49.61
C ARG A 58 9.81 -9.25 -50.79
N HIS A 59 8.96 -9.28 -51.81
CA HIS A 59 9.02 -8.42 -52.99
C HIS A 59 8.56 -6.97 -52.72
N LEU A 60 7.94 -6.68 -51.57
CA LEU A 60 7.50 -5.34 -51.22
C LEU A 60 8.67 -4.46 -50.73
N ARG A 61 8.51 -3.13 -50.83
CA ARG A 61 9.45 -2.18 -50.22
C ARG A 61 9.47 -2.33 -48.71
N GLY A 62 10.61 -2.02 -48.09
CA GLY A 62 10.79 -2.21 -46.65
C GLY A 62 9.81 -1.36 -45.84
N ILE A 63 9.60 -0.12 -46.26
CA ILE A 63 8.65 0.78 -45.59
C ILE A 63 7.19 0.30 -45.72
N ASP A 64 6.81 -0.31 -46.85
CA ASP A 64 5.47 -0.87 -47.05
C ASP A 64 5.24 -2.10 -46.15
N LEU A 65 6.28 -2.92 -45.97
CA LEU A 65 6.25 -4.04 -45.03
C LEU A 65 6.05 -3.56 -43.60
N ILE A 66 6.78 -2.52 -43.18
CA ILE A 66 6.65 -1.91 -41.85
C ILE A 66 5.25 -1.33 -41.65
N PHE A 67 4.78 -0.46 -42.56
CA PHE A 67 3.46 0.17 -42.42
C PHE A 67 2.33 -0.85 -42.37
N ARG A 68 2.36 -1.87 -43.23
CA ARG A 68 1.32 -2.91 -43.23
C ARG A 68 1.40 -3.79 -41.99
N ALA A 69 2.59 -4.14 -41.52
CA ALA A 69 2.78 -4.91 -40.30
C ALA A 69 2.28 -4.14 -39.06
N VAL A 70 2.65 -2.86 -38.93
CA VAL A 70 2.18 -1.98 -37.85
C VAL A 70 0.66 -1.82 -37.93
N GLY A 71 0.11 -1.58 -39.13
CA GLY A 71 -1.34 -1.49 -39.34
C GLY A 71 -2.08 -2.76 -38.90
N MET A 72 -1.58 -3.95 -39.28
CA MET A 72 -2.15 -5.22 -38.80
C MET A 72 -2.03 -5.37 -37.28
N GLY A 73 -0.90 -4.97 -36.68
CA GLY A 73 -0.70 -5.00 -35.24
C GLY A 73 -1.68 -4.10 -34.49
N LEU A 74 -1.90 -2.88 -34.99
CA LEU A 74 -2.87 -1.94 -34.44
C LEU A 74 -4.32 -2.42 -34.63
N LEU A 75 -4.64 -3.10 -35.73
CA LEU A 75 -5.94 -3.74 -35.91
C LEU A 75 -6.16 -4.87 -34.90
N ILE A 76 -5.14 -5.71 -34.66
CA ILE A 76 -5.19 -6.77 -33.63
C ILE A 76 -5.41 -6.17 -32.24
N TRP A 77 -4.75 -5.06 -31.92
CA TRP A 77 -4.94 -4.32 -30.67
C TRP A 77 -6.33 -3.67 -30.56
N LEU A 78 -6.86 -3.12 -31.66
CA LEU A 78 -8.14 -2.41 -31.65
C LEU A 78 -9.31 -3.33 -31.27
N ILE A 79 -9.25 -4.62 -31.64
CA ILE A 79 -10.31 -5.61 -31.35
C ILE A 79 -10.64 -5.67 -29.85
N PRO A 80 -9.72 -6.04 -28.93
CA PRO A 80 -10.01 -6.09 -27.51
C PRO A 80 -10.30 -4.71 -26.92
N VAL A 81 -9.70 -3.63 -27.43
CA VAL A 81 -9.98 -2.27 -26.94
C VAL A 81 -11.45 -1.88 -27.22
N VAL A 82 -11.98 -2.20 -28.39
CA VAL A 82 -13.39 -1.97 -28.71
C VAL A 82 -14.30 -2.88 -27.87
N LEU A 83 -13.93 -4.15 -27.66
CA LEU A 83 -14.69 -5.06 -26.80
C LEU A 83 -14.76 -4.56 -25.35
N LEU A 84 -13.66 -4.01 -24.82
CA LEU A 84 -13.62 -3.35 -23.50
C LEU A 84 -14.34 -1.99 -23.47
N ALA A 85 -14.55 -1.35 -24.62
CA ALA A 85 -15.43 -0.18 -24.71
C ALA A 85 -16.90 -0.62 -24.63
N LEU A 86 -17.25 -1.73 -25.26
CA LEU A 86 -18.60 -2.29 -25.20
C LEU A 86 -18.98 -2.80 -23.80
N SER A 87 -18.00 -3.26 -23.00
CA SER A 87 -18.26 -3.59 -21.60
C SER A 87 -18.64 -2.38 -20.76
N ALA A 88 -18.43 -1.14 -21.22
CA ALA A 88 -18.96 0.07 -20.56
C ALA A 88 -20.50 0.06 -20.43
N LEU A 89 -21.20 -0.71 -21.27
CA LEU A 89 -22.65 -0.93 -21.14
C LEU A 89 -23.03 -1.73 -19.87
N ARG A 90 -22.07 -2.45 -19.28
CA ARG A 90 -22.25 -3.31 -18.10
C ARG A 90 -21.50 -2.79 -16.88
N THR A 91 -20.31 -2.22 -17.07
CA THR A 91 -19.41 -1.77 -16.01
C THR A 91 -19.13 -0.28 -16.14
N ARG A 92 -19.36 0.50 -15.07
CA ARG A 92 -19.10 1.94 -15.03
C ARG A 92 -17.62 2.24 -15.29
N GLN A 93 -17.33 3.14 -16.24
CA GLN A 93 -15.98 3.66 -16.48
C GLN A 93 -15.86 5.07 -15.90
N CYS A 94 -15.09 5.25 -14.82
CA CYS A 94 -14.98 6.57 -14.17
C CYS A 94 -13.86 7.46 -14.72
N ALA A 95 -12.86 6.91 -15.40
CA ALA A 95 -11.74 7.67 -15.98
C ALA A 95 -11.35 7.18 -17.39
N PRO A 96 -12.27 7.25 -18.38
CA PRO A 96 -12.04 6.68 -19.71
C PRO A 96 -10.84 7.31 -20.44
N GLY A 97 -10.57 8.61 -20.25
CA GLY A 97 -9.43 9.28 -20.88
C GLY A 97 -8.07 8.77 -20.40
N GLU A 98 -7.91 8.58 -19.09
CA GLU A 98 -6.69 8.02 -18.52
C GLU A 98 -6.53 6.53 -18.90
N GLY A 99 -7.63 5.76 -18.85
CA GLY A 99 -7.66 4.36 -19.28
C GLY A 99 -7.25 4.16 -20.74
N LEU A 100 -7.79 4.97 -21.66
CA LEU A 100 -7.40 4.94 -23.08
C LEU A 100 -5.94 5.36 -23.28
N THR A 101 -5.44 6.30 -22.48
CA THR A 101 -4.03 6.70 -22.53
C THR A 101 -3.12 5.52 -22.14
N PHE A 102 -3.48 4.72 -21.13
CA PHE A 102 -2.76 3.47 -20.83
C PHE A 102 -2.82 2.47 -21.99
N MET A 103 -3.96 2.34 -22.68
CA MET A 103 -4.12 1.46 -23.85
C MET A 103 -3.25 1.87 -25.03
N VAL A 104 -3.12 3.17 -25.29
CA VAL A 104 -2.27 3.70 -26.36
C VAL A 104 -0.80 3.57 -26.00
N LEU A 105 -0.40 4.06 -24.82
CA LEU A 105 1.00 4.05 -24.40
C LEU A 105 1.52 2.62 -24.15
N GLY A 106 0.71 1.74 -23.60
CA GLY A 106 1.09 0.35 -23.34
C GLY A 106 0.96 -0.52 -24.59
N PRO A 107 -0.16 -1.23 -24.75
CA PRO A 107 -0.29 -2.28 -25.76
C PRO A 107 -0.29 -1.77 -27.21
N ALA A 108 -0.75 -0.54 -27.52
CA ALA A 108 -0.71 -0.07 -28.92
C ALA A 108 0.74 0.16 -29.39
N LEU A 109 1.53 0.92 -28.62
CA LEU A 109 2.95 1.13 -28.92
C LEU A 109 3.74 -0.18 -28.83
N GLY A 110 3.42 -1.06 -27.87
CA GLY A 110 3.99 -2.39 -27.76
C GLY A 110 3.72 -3.27 -28.99
N CYS A 111 2.50 -3.26 -29.53
CA CYS A 111 2.15 -3.95 -30.77
C CYS A 111 2.87 -3.36 -31.98
N ALA A 112 3.02 -2.04 -32.06
CA ALA A 112 3.78 -1.39 -33.14
C ALA A 112 5.26 -1.81 -33.12
N LEU A 113 5.89 -1.81 -31.93
CA LEU A 113 7.25 -2.29 -31.76
C LEU A 113 7.38 -3.78 -32.10
N ALA A 114 6.44 -4.62 -31.66
CA ALA A 114 6.39 -6.04 -31.99
C ALA A 114 6.25 -6.30 -33.50
N ALA A 115 5.45 -5.48 -34.20
CA ALA A 115 5.34 -5.56 -35.65
C ALA A 115 6.68 -5.25 -36.33
N CYS A 116 7.38 -4.19 -35.91
CA CYS A 116 8.73 -3.89 -36.39
C CYS A 116 9.69 -5.06 -36.11
N THR A 117 9.71 -5.60 -34.89
CA THR A 117 10.53 -6.77 -34.53
C THR A 117 10.23 -7.97 -35.43
N GLY A 118 8.95 -8.25 -35.68
CA GLY A 118 8.54 -9.33 -36.59
C GLY A 118 9.01 -9.12 -38.02
N VAL A 119 8.93 -7.88 -38.55
CA VAL A 119 9.45 -7.56 -39.88
C VAL A 119 10.96 -7.79 -39.95
N TRP A 120 11.72 -7.32 -38.96
CA TRP A 120 13.17 -7.54 -38.88
C TRP A 120 13.53 -9.02 -38.84
N VAL A 121 12.88 -9.80 -37.96
CA VAL A 121 13.12 -11.25 -37.85
C VAL A 121 12.72 -11.98 -39.13
N GLY A 122 11.56 -11.68 -39.72
CA GLY A 122 11.10 -12.30 -40.96
C GLY A 122 11.95 -11.95 -42.19
N GLY A 123 12.58 -10.78 -42.18
CA GLY A 123 13.52 -10.34 -43.20
C GLY A 123 14.92 -10.94 -43.05
N ALA A 124 15.39 -11.12 -41.81
CA ALA A 124 16.72 -11.66 -41.50
C ALA A 124 16.76 -13.20 -41.56
N VAL A 125 15.70 -13.88 -41.14
CA VAL A 125 15.65 -15.35 -41.07
C VAL A 125 15.17 -15.91 -42.41
N GLY A 126 16.03 -16.66 -43.10
CA GLY A 126 15.67 -17.36 -44.35
C GLY A 126 14.65 -18.50 -44.18
N LEU A 127 14.42 -18.95 -42.94
CA LEU A 127 13.56 -20.08 -42.59
C LEU A 127 12.13 -19.64 -42.30
N GLN A 128 11.26 -19.71 -43.31
CA GLN A 128 9.86 -19.26 -43.25
C GLN A 128 9.02 -19.93 -42.14
N ARG A 129 9.41 -21.14 -41.68
CA ARG A 129 8.71 -21.87 -40.61
C ARG A 129 9.14 -21.47 -39.20
N LEU A 130 10.39 -21.04 -39.01
CA LEU A 130 10.94 -20.67 -37.69
C LEU A 130 10.82 -19.17 -37.39
N GLY A 131 10.74 -18.33 -38.42
CA GLY A 131 10.65 -16.87 -38.27
C GLY A 131 9.55 -16.38 -37.30
N PRO A 132 8.30 -16.88 -37.39
CA PRO A 132 7.24 -16.47 -36.47
C PRO A 132 7.51 -16.82 -35.00
N TRP A 133 8.10 -17.98 -34.73
CA TRP A 133 8.43 -18.43 -33.38
C TRP A 133 9.57 -17.60 -32.78
N LEU A 134 10.62 -17.32 -33.56
CA LEU A 134 11.72 -16.45 -33.15
C LEU A 134 11.23 -15.02 -32.89
N ALA A 135 10.31 -14.52 -33.72
CA ALA A 135 9.71 -13.20 -33.52
C ALA A 135 8.86 -13.13 -32.25
N ALA A 136 8.06 -14.16 -31.97
CA ALA A 136 7.26 -14.25 -30.74
C ALA A 136 8.12 -14.38 -29.48
N ALA A 137 9.29 -15.01 -29.56
CA ALA A 137 10.21 -15.17 -28.44
C ALA A 137 10.80 -13.82 -27.95
N VAL A 138 10.91 -12.81 -28.81
CA VAL A 138 11.50 -11.51 -28.43
C VAL A 138 10.64 -10.75 -27.40
N PRO A 139 9.33 -10.51 -27.62
CA PRO A 139 8.48 -9.91 -26.58
C PRO A 139 8.39 -10.75 -25.31
N LEU A 140 8.38 -12.08 -25.42
CA LEU A 140 8.38 -12.98 -24.26
C LEU A 140 9.68 -12.86 -23.44
N GLY A 141 10.84 -12.84 -24.10
CA GLY A 141 12.13 -12.62 -23.46
C GLY A 141 12.21 -11.26 -22.77
N ALA A 142 11.68 -10.20 -23.39
CA ALA A 142 11.60 -8.88 -22.78
C ALA A 142 10.69 -8.86 -21.54
N ALA A 143 9.57 -9.60 -21.55
CA ALA A 143 8.72 -9.75 -20.37
C ALA A 143 9.46 -10.51 -19.24
N LEU A 144 10.19 -11.57 -19.57
CA LEU A 144 11.02 -12.30 -18.60
C LEU A 144 12.13 -11.44 -18.00
N LEU A 145 12.77 -10.57 -18.79
CA LEU A 145 13.74 -9.60 -18.27
C LEU A 145 13.08 -8.59 -17.31
N GLY A 146 11.85 -8.17 -17.60
CA GLY A 146 11.06 -7.34 -16.69
C GLY A 146 10.75 -8.05 -15.36
N LEU A 147 10.37 -9.32 -15.42
CA LEU A 147 10.16 -10.15 -14.22
C LEU A 147 11.46 -10.35 -13.43
N TRP A 148 12.58 -10.55 -14.12
CA TRP A 148 13.89 -10.62 -13.48
C TRP A 148 14.25 -9.29 -12.79
N ALA A 149 14.01 -8.15 -13.44
CA ALA A 149 14.25 -6.84 -12.82
C ALA A 149 13.41 -6.65 -11.54
N PHE A 150 12.12 -7.03 -11.56
CA PHE A 150 11.29 -7.04 -10.36
C PHE A 150 11.85 -7.96 -9.26
N TYR A 151 12.35 -9.14 -9.65
CA TYR A 151 12.89 -10.12 -8.73
C TYR A 151 14.22 -9.70 -8.11
N SER A 152 15.12 -9.11 -8.91
CA SER A 152 16.53 -8.90 -8.58
C SER A 152 16.85 -7.47 -8.12
N THR A 153 15.89 -6.55 -8.11
CA THR A 153 16.11 -5.15 -7.70
C THR A 153 15.09 -4.72 -6.65
N PRO A 154 15.31 -3.60 -5.94
CA PRO A 154 14.30 -3.03 -5.05
C PRO A 154 13.01 -2.58 -5.73
N ALA A 155 13.06 -2.27 -7.03
CA ALA A 155 11.91 -1.77 -7.76
C ALA A 155 10.76 -2.78 -7.78
N VAL A 156 9.55 -2.28 -7.58
CA VAL A 156 8.29 -3.06 -7.64
C VAL A 156 7.56 -2.77 -8.96
N TYR A 157 7.84 -1.63 -9.59
CA TYR A 157 7.34 -1.31 -10.93
C TYR A 157 8.24 -1.84 -12.03
N VAL A 158 7.68 -2.03 -13.23
CA VAL A 158 8.44 -2.39 -14.44
C VAL A 158 7.92 -1.59 -15.63
N PHE A 159 8.83 -0.96 -16.37
CA PHE A 159 8.55 -0.45 -17.72
C PHE A 159 9.04 -1.45 -18.75
N GLY A 160 8.11 -2.17 -19.38
CA GLY A 160 8.43 -3.16 -20.41
C GLY A 160 8.29 -2.57 -21.81
N ALA A 161 9.30 -2.72 -22.66
CA ALA A 161 9.29 -2.18 -24.03
C ALA A 161 8.00 -2.55 -24.79
N PHE A 162 7.61 -3.84 -24.74
CA PHE A 162 6.38 -4.37 -25.34
C PHE A 162 5.19 -4.36 -24.38
N ALA A 163 5.40 -4.75 -23.12
CA ALA A 163 4.33 -5.06 -22.18
C ALA A 163 3.56 -3.85 -21.63
N GLY A 164 4.12 -2.65 -21.72
CA GLY A 164 3.51 -1.48 -21.10
C GLY A 164 4.13 -1.16 -19.74
N TYR A 165 3.27 -0.78 -18.80
CA TYR A 165 3.62 -0.42 -17.44
C TYR A 165 3.03 -1.42 -16.48
N PHE A 166 3.89 -2.04 -15.67
CA PHE A 166 3.47 -2.70 -14.45
C PHE A 166 3.65 -1.71 -13.29
N PRO A 167 2.57 -1.21 -12.67
CA PRO A 167 2.66 -0.20 -11.61
C PRO A 167 3.21 -0.75 -10.28
N GLY A 168 3.30 -2.07 -10.13
CA GLY A 168 3.75 -2.73 -8.91
C GLY A 168 2.61 -3.48 -8.22
N ALA A 169 2.51 -3.36 -6.89
CA ALA A 169 1.48 -4.06 -6.15
C ALA A 169 0.07 -3.68 -6.66
N ILE A 170 -0.66 -4.68 -7.14
CA ILE A 170 -2.03 -4.55 -7.68
C ILE A 170 -3.01 -3.94 -6.65
N TYR A 171 -2.62 -3.93 -5.37
CA TYR A 171 -3.36 -3.35 -4.26
C TYR A 171 -3.18 -1.82 -4.10
N ASP A 172 -2.21 -1.19 -4.79
CA ASP A 172 -2.09 0.26 -4.78
C ASP A 172 -3.24 0.86 -5.61
N ASP A 173 -4.16 1.52 -4.92
CA ASP A 173 -5.35 2.11 -5.53
C ASP A 173 -5.03 3.43 -6.26
N LEU A 174 -3.89 4.09 -5.97
CA LEU A 174 -3.54 5.34 -6.63
C LEU A 174 -2.56 5.11 -7.77
N VAL A 175 -3.02 4.66 -8.94
CA VAL A 175 -2.17 4.54 -10.14
C VAL A 175 -2.46 5.70 -11.10
N ARG A 176 -1.52 6.65 -11.17
CA ARG A 176 -1.53 7.75 -12.16
C ARG A 176 -0.49 7.47 -13.24
N ILE A 177 -0.68 8.00 -14.44
CA ILE A 177 0.35 7.98 -15.49
C ILE A 177 1.57 8.80 -15.04
N PRO A 178 2.71 8.16 -14.73
CA PRO A 178 3.86 8.91 -14.23
C PRO A 178 4.62 9.53 -15.41
N SER A 179 5.19 10.73 -15.22
CA SER A 179 5.97 11.42 -16.26
C SER A 179 7.14 10.57 -16.79
N ARG A 180 7.78 9.79 -15.92
CA ARG A 180 8.81 8.78 -16.28
C ARG A 180 8.31 7.71 -17.26
N TYR A 181 7.02 7.35 -17.23
CA TYR A 181 6.44 6.43 -18.21
C TYR A 181 6.31 7.10 -19.58
N LEU A 182 5.94 8.39 -19.61
CA LEU A 182 5.89 9.15 -20.87
C LEU A 182 7.27 9.26 -21.52
N THR A 183 8.32 9.56 -20.75
CA THR A 183 9.68 9.62 -21.29
C THR A 183 10.17 8.27 -21.79
N TYR A 184 9.88 7.17 -21.06
CA TYR A 184 10.18 5.82 -21.51
C TYR A 184 9.46 5.49 -22.84
N ARG A 185 8.20 5.88 -22.97
CA ARG A 185 7.40 5.63 -24.18
C ARG A 185 7.81 6.50 -25.36
N ALA A 186 8.24 7.73 -25.12
CA ALA A 186 8.86 8.57 -26.16
C ALA A 186 10.10 7.89 -26.74
N THR A 187 10.97 7.31 -25.89
CA THR A 187 12.11 6.50 -26.35
C THR A 187 11.66 5.32 -27.20
N MET A 188 10.62 4.59 -26.80
CA MET A 188 10.12 3.45 -27.57
C MET A 188 9.53 3.86 -28.92
N LEU A 189 8.85 5.01 -28.99
CA LEU A 189 8.37 5.57 -30.25
C LEU A 189 9.52 5.92 -31.19
N VAL A 190 10.58 6.56 -30.67
CA VAL A 190 11.80 6.83 -31.45
C VAL A 190 12.42 5.52 -31.96
N ALA A 191 12.45 4.46 -31.13
CA ALA A 191 12.94 3.16 -31.55
C ALA A 191 12.10 2.55 -32.69
N VAL A 192 10.75 2.60 -32.60
CA VAL A 192 9.85 2.11 -33.66
C VAL A 192 10.12 2.82 -35.00
N LEU A 193 10.16 4.14 -34.98
CA LEU A 193 10.39 4.95 -36.18
C LEU A 193 11.77 4.67 -36.79
N THR A 194 12.80 4.63 -35.94
CA THR A 194 14.18 4.40 -36.35
C THR A 194 14.38 3.00 -36.93
N LEU A 195 13.82 1.98 -36.28
CA LEU A 195 13.88 0.60 -36.78
C LEU A 195 13.16 0.44 -38.11
N GLY A 196 12.06 1.17 -38.35
CA GLY A 196 11.36 1.17 -39.63
C GLY A 196 12.19 1.79 -40.75
N VAL A 197 12.75 2.98 -40.50
CA VAL A 197 13.61 3.70 -41.46
C VAL A 197 14.89 2.91 -41.77
N LEU A 198 15.52 2.34 -40.74
CA LEU A 198 16.73 1.54 -40.90
C LEU A 198 16.44 0.24 -41.67
N PHE A 199 15.30 -0.39 -41.43
CA PHE A 199 14.90 -1.58 -42.19
C PHE A 199 14.75 -1.24 -43.67
N ASP A 200 14.02 -0.18 -44.03
CA ASP A 200 13.87 0.23 -45.43
C ASP A 200 15.20 0.56 -46.11
N ALA A 201 16.12 1.22 -45.39
CA ALA A 201 17.44 1.56 -45.91
C ALA A 201 18.30 0.32 -46.24
N LEU A 202 18.12 -0.78 -45.49
CA LEU A 202 18.90 -2.02 -45.63
C LEU A 202 18.18 -3.10 -46.44
N TRP A 203 16.86 -3.00 -46.60
CA TRP A 203 16.04 -4.01 -47.27
C TRP A 203 16.24 -4.01 -48.78
N ASP A 204 16.24 -5.21 -49.36
CA ASP A 204 16.22 -5.39 -50.81
C ASP A 204 15.00 -6.13 -51.30
N PRO A 205 14.02 -5.43 -51.93
CA PRO A 205 12.85 -6.06 -52.50
C PRO A 205 13.18 -7.07 -53.60
N ASP A 206 14.23 -6.80 -54.39
CA ASP A 206 14.58 -7.61 -55.55
C ASP A 206 15.17 -8.97 -55.12
N SER A 207 15.99 -8.97 -54.07
CA SER A 207 16.57 -10.19 -53.51
C SER A 207 15.83 -10.75 -52.30
N GLY A 208 14.81 -10.04 -51.82
CA GLY A 208 14.05 -10.39 -50.62
C GLY A 208 14.92 -10.58 -49.36
N SER A 209 15.98 -9.78 -49.22
CA SER A 209 16.99 -9.95 -48.16
C SER A 209 17.57 -8.63 -47.67
N LEU A 210 18.17 -8.62 -46.48
CA LEU A 210 18.87 -7.46 -45.92
C LEU A 210 20.29 -7.34 -46.49
N ARG A 211 20.61 -6.22 -47.15
CA ARG A 211 21.91 -5.97 -47.81
C ARG A 211 22.72 -4.88 -47.11
N PHE A 212 23.41 -5.26 -46.04
CA PHE A 212 24.21 -4.34 -45.21
C PHE A 212 25.30 -3.59 -45.96
N ARG A 213 26.03 -4.25 -46.88
CA ARG A 213 27.21 -3.66 -47.53
C ARG A 213 26.86 -2.73 -48.70
N ASN A 214 26.04 -3.20 -49.64
CA ASN A 214 25.77 -2.43 -50.87
C ASN A 214 24.72 -1.34 -50.65
N ARG A 215 23.58 -1.66 -50.03
CA ARG A 215 22.54 -0.67 -49.72
C ARG A 215 22.93 0.24 -48.55
N GLY A 216 23.61 -0.31 -47.54
CA GLY A 216 24.13 0.51 -46.43
C GLY A 216 25.08 1.62 -46.88
N ARG A 217 25.94 1.36 -47.88
CA ARG A 217 26.78 2.41 -48.49
C ARG A 217 25.97 3.44 -49.29
N ALA A 218 24.98 2.99 -50.07
CA ALA A 218 24.14 3.88 -50.86
C ALA A 218 23.22 4.78 -50.00
N ARG A 219 22.91 4.35 -48.77
CA ARG A 219 22.07 5.08 -47.80
C ARG A 219 22.84 5.47 -46.54
N LEU A 220 24.14 5.75 -46.67
CA LEU A 220 25.04 5.95 -45.53
C LEU A 220 24.54 7.01 -44.54
N GLY A 221 24.02 8.14 -45.03
CA GLY A 221 23.46 9.20 -44.17
C GLY A 221 22.27 8.72 -43.33
N THR A 222 21.32 8.01 -43.94
CA THR A 222 20.16 7.43 -43.25
C THR A 222 20.59 6.40 -42.20
N VAL A 223 21.55 5.54 -42.56
CA VAL A 223 22.09 4.52 -41.64
C VAL A 223 22.82 5.19 -40.47
N ALA A 224 23.64 6.22 -40.73
CA ALA A 224 24.36 6.96 -39.69
C ALA A 224 23.40 7.65 -38.70
N VAL A 225 22.36 8.33 -39.21
CA VAL A 225 21.33 8.94 -38.36
C VAL A 225 20.56 7.89 -37.56
N SER A 226 20.25 6.74 -38.17
CA SER A 226 19.56 5.64 -37.49
C SER A 226 20.41 5.02 -36.39
N ILE A 227 21.72 4.88 -36.61
CA ILE A 227 22.66 4.40 -35.59
C ILE A 227 22.78 5.42 -34.45
N ALA A 228 22.89 6.72 -34.76
CA ALA A 228 22.96 7.77 -33.75
C ALA A 228 21.69 7.82 -32.87
N THR A 229 20.52 7.72 -33.49
CA THR A 229 19.22 7.71 -32.78
C THR A 229 18.99 6.42 -31.98
N LEU A 230 19.41 5.26 -32.48
CA LEU A 230 19.46 4.03 -31.67
C LEU A 230 20.47 4.16 -30.51
N GLY A 231 21.58 4.88 -30.72
CA GLY A 231 22.52 5.24 -29.67
C GLY A 231 21.87 6.04 -28.54
N LEU A 232 20.97 6.98 -28.87
CA LEU A 232 20.18 7.71 -27.87
C LEU A 232 19.20 6.79 -27.13
N VAL A 233 18.58 5.83 -27.83
CA VAL A 233 17.73 4.82 -27.18
C VAL A 233 18.55 4.00 -26.18
N VAL A 234 19.72 3.49 -26.57
CA VAL A 234 20.62 2.74 -25.69
C VAL A 234 21.10 3.62 -24.52
N ALA A 235 21.47 4.88 -24.77
CA ALA A 235 21.88 5.81 -23.73
C ALA A 235 20.75 6.07 -22.72
N SER A 236 19.49 6.09 -23.15
CA SER A 236 18.36 6.24 -22.21
C SER A 236 18.19 5.02 -21.30
N TYR A 237 18.47 3.79 -21.77
CA TYR A 237 18.51 2.60 -20.92
C TYR A 237 19.68 2.66 -19.93
N TRP A 238 20.85 3.13 -20.37
CA TRP A 238 22.01 3.32 -19.49
C TRP A 238 21.74 4.36 -18.39
N GLN A 239 21.07 5.47 -18.75
CA GLN A 239 20.64 6.51 -17.82
C GLN A 239 19.29 6.19 -17.14
N GLY A 240 18.90 4.92 -17.13
CA GLY A 240 17.59 4.46 -16.67
C GLY A 240 17.29 4.93 -15.25
N GLU A 241 18.27 4.99 -14.36
CA GLU A 241 18.08 5.42 -12.97
C GLU A 241 17.81 6.91 -12.83
N GLN A 242 18.54 7.74 -13.56
CA GLN A 242 18.34 9.20 -13.55
C GLN A 242 17.03 9.58 -14.23
N LEU A 243 16.60 8.82 -15.24
CA LEU A 243 15.30 8.99 -15.90
C LEU A 243 14.14 8.35 -15.12
N GLY A 244 14.43 7.60 -14.06
CA GLY A 244 13.44 6.88 -13.25
C GLY A 244 12.78 5.71 -13.98
N HIS A 245 13.47 5.10 -14.94
CA HIS A 245 13.04 3.91 -15.69
C HIS A 245 13.39 2.59 -14.98
N SER A 246 14.42 2.61 -14.14
CA SER A 246 14.89 1.49 -13.32
C SER A 246 15.47 2.02 -12.00
N VAL A 247 15.63 1.16 -11.01
CA VAL A 247 16.30 1.49 -9.74
C VAL A 247 17.13 0.30 -9.26
N SER A 248 18.43 0.48 -9.10
CA SER A 248 19.31 -0.44 -8.40
C SER A 248 19.28 -0.25 -6.88
N GLU A 249 19.90 -1.18 -6.17
CA GLU A 249 20.13 -1.06 -4.74
C GLU A 249 21.09 0.09 -4.42
N GLU A 250 22.19 0.21 -5.15
CA GLU A 250 23.18 1.27 -4.95
C GLU A 250 22.55 2.66 -5.11
N TYR A 251 21.76 2.85 -6.16
CA TYR A 251 21.05 4.11 -6.41
C TYR A 251 20.02 4.42 -5.31
N LEU A 252 19.31 3.40 -4.83
CA LEU A 252 18.35 3.57 -3.74
C LEU A 252 19.05 4.01 -2.45
N VAL A 253 20.15 3.35 -2.08
CA VAL A 253 20.94 3.68 -0.88
C VAL A 253 21.53 5.08 -0.99
N GLU A 254 22.05 5.48 -2.16
CA GLU A 254 22.56 6.83 -2.42
C GLU A 254 21.46 7.89 -2.22
N ARG A 255 20.24 7.64 -2.72
CA ARG A 255 19.11 8.57 -2.62
C ARG A 255 18.59 8.77 -1.20
N LEU A 256 18.61 7.70 -0.39
CA LEU A 256 18.29 7.79 1.03
C LEU A 256 19.41 8.53 1.77
N GLY A 257 20.67 8.13 1.54
CA GLY A 257 21.86 8.90 1.94
C GLY A 257 22.32 8.72 3.39
N LYS A 258 21.71 7.80 4.16
CA LYS A 258 22.21 7.36 5.47
C LYS A 258 21.97 5.86 5.64
N THR A 259 22.95 5.18 6.20
CA THR A 259 22.92 3.75 6.48
C THR A 259 23.48 3.50 7.88
N GLU A 260 22.73 2.81 8.70
CA GLU A 260 23.18 2.32 10.01
C GLU A 260 23.10 0.80 10.05
N ARG A 261 24.03 0.16 10.76
CA ARG A 261 24.12 -1.31 10.83
C ARG A 261 24.14 -1.79 12.27
N GLY A 262 23.20 -2.66 12.58
CA GLY A 262 23.01 -3.27 13.88
C GLY A 262 23.46 -4.72 13.90
N ALA A 263 23.06 -5.44 14.95
CA ALA A 263 23.36 -6.85 15.13
C ALA A 263 22.58 -7.74 14.15
N HIS A 264 21.34 -7.37 13.85
CA HIS A 264 20.41 -8.21 13.07
C HIS A 264 19.82 -7.48 11.86
N CYS A 265 19.93 -6.14 11.81
CA CYS A 265 19.32 -5.31 10.79
C CYS A 265 20.32 -4.31 10.17
N VAL A 266 20.13 -4.01 8.89
CA VAL A 266 20.75 -2.88 8.18
C VAL A 266 19.65 -1.90 7.83
N VAL A 267 19.76 -0.65 8.28
CA VAL A 267 18.72 0.36 8.08
C VAL A 267 19.23 1.46 7.14
N HIS A 268 18.58 1.60 6.00
CA HIS A 268 18.76 2.73 5.09
C HIS A 268 17.67 3.76 5.32
N MET A 269 18.03 5.03 5.51
CA MET A 269 17.09 6.09 5.89
C MET A 269 17.50 7.45 5.30
N PRO A 270 16.64 8.49 5.39
CA PRO A 270 16.97 9.81 4.87
C PRO A 270 18.20 10.41 5.55
N ARG A 271 19.09 11.03 4.76
CA ARG A 271 20.34 11.65 5.24
C ARG A 271 20.15 12.61 6.42
N GLU A 272 19.02 13.31 6.44
CA GLU A 272 18.67 14.32 7.44
C GLU A 272 18.17 13.74 8.77
N THR A 273 17.94 12.43 8.89
CA THR A 273 17.50 11.81 10.16
C THR A 273 18.55 12.07 11.26
N LEU A 274 18.12 12.57 12.42
CA LEU A 274 19.02 12.89 13.53
C LEU A 274 19.73 11.62 14.06
N PRO A 275 20.98 11.70 14.56
CA PRO A 275 21.70 10.53 15.07
C PRO A 275 20.90 9.72 16.10
N GLU A 276 20.32 10.39 17.10
CA GLU A 276 19.49 9.74 18.14
C GLU A 276 18.26 9.01 17.56
N ASP A 277 17.67 9.54 16.49
CA ASP A 277 16.55 8.92 15.80
C ASP A 277 16.99 7.72 14.97
N ALA A 278 18.18 7.79 14.38
CA ALA A 278 18.77 6.70 13.60
C ALA A 278 19.10 5.52 14.52
N ASP A 279 19.70 5.78 15.69
CA ASP A 279 20.01 4.78 16.71
C ASP A 279 18.74 4.09 17.21
N ARG A 280 17.71 4.88 17.57
CA ARG A 280 16.41 4.35 18.02
C ARG A 280 15.70 3.52 16.95
N LEU A 281 15.80 3.92 15.69
CA LEU A 281 15.20 3.18 14.58
C LEU A 281 15.95 1.88 14.30
N LEU A 282 17.28 1.90 14.39
CA LEU A 282 18.11 0.72 14.28
C LEU A 282 17.82 -0.28 15.40
N GLU A 283 17.77 0.20 16.65
CA GLU A 283 17.45 -0.62 17.82
C GLU A 283 16.05 -1.24 17.70
N ASP A 284 15.06 -0.48 17.23
CA ASP A 284 13.71 -1.00 16.96
C ASP A 284 13.75 -2.11 15.90
N CYS A 285 14.49 -1.94 14.81
CA CYS A 285 14.62 -2.99 13.79
C CYS A 285 15.29 -4.25 14.34
N ASP A 286 16.43 -4.09 15.02
CA ASP A 286 17.18 -5.18 15.64
C ASP A 286 16.32 -5.96 16.64
N PHE A 287 15.57 -5.25 17.50
CA PHE A 287 14.63 -5.85 18.44
C PHE A 287 13.57 -6.68 17.74
N GLN A 288 12.93 -6.16 16.68
CA GLN A 288 11.87 -6.89 15.98
C GLN A 288 12.41 -8.15 15.30
N VAL A 289 13.63 -8.10 14.75
CA VAL A 289 14.26 -9.28 14.13
C VAL A 289 14.57 -10.33 15.20
N GLU A 290 15.21 -9.93 16.30
CA GLU A 290 15.58 -10.85 17.37
C GLU A 290 14.33 -11.47 18.03
N ARG A 291 13.29 -10.66 18.28
CA ARG A 291 12.02 -11.15 18.79
C ARG A 291 11.37 -12.17 17.86
N ALA A 292 11.31 -11.89 16.56
CA ALA A 292 10.72 -12.80 15.59
C ALA A 292 11.52 -14.11 15.48
N ARG A 293 12.85 -14.05 15.52
CA ARG A 293 13.72 -15.24 15.56
C ARG A 293 13.54 -16.05 16.83
N SER A 294 13.57 -15.39 17.99
CA SER A 294 13.37 -16.04 19.29
C SER A 294 12.00 -16.72 19.40
N LEU A 295 10.93 -16.13 18.86
CA LEU A 295 9.61 -16.76 18.81
C LEU A 295 9.56 -17.96 17.86
N THR A 296 10.19 -17.86 16.69
CA THR A 296 10.11 -18.89 15.64
C THR A 296 11.13 -20.00 15.79
N GLY A 297 12.22 -19.78 16.53
CA GLY A 297 13.37 -20.68 16.59
C GLY A 297 14.23 -20.68 15.33
N LEU A 298 13.97 -19.78 14.37
CA LEU A 298 14.75 -19.63 13.14
C LEU A 298 16.10 -18.96 13.43
N SER A 299 17.16 -19.43 12.77
CA SER A 299 18.55 -19.16 13.19
C SER A 299 19.42 -18.48 12.13
N SER A 300 18.84 -18.09 10.99
CA SER A 300 19.58 -17.38 9.93
C SER A 300 20.40 -16.20 10.49
N ALA A 301 21.71 -16.23 10.26
CA ALA A 301 22.61 -15.17 10.67
C ALA A 301 22.60 -13.96 9.71
N ALA A 302 21.94 -14.09 8.55
CA ALA A 302 21.90 -13.00 7.57
C ALA A 302 21.05 -11.83 8.12
N PRO A 303 21.50 -10.57 7.96
CA PRO A 303 20.73 -9.43 8.43
C PRO A 303 19.49 -9.20 7.56
N VAL A 304 18.47 -8.58 8.16
CA VAL A 304 17.32 -8.01 7.44
C VAL A 304 17.69 -6.59 6.99
N THR A 305 17.38 -6.22 5.75
CA THR A 305 17.61 -4.87 5.24
C THR A 305 16.30 -4.08 5.24
N ALA A 306 16.25 -2.97 5.97
CA ALA A 306 15.09 -2.12 6.08
C ALA A 306 15.33 -0.76 5.41
N TYR A 307 14.48 -0.41 4.44
CA TYR A 307 14.51 0.87 3.74
C TYR A 307 13.40 1.79 4.27
N PHE A 308 13.78 2.95 4.79
CA PHE A 308 12.86 3.98 5.27
C PHE A 308 12.87 5.19 4.35
N PHE A 309 11.72 5.47 3.73
CA PHE A 309 11.51 6.63 2.86
C PHE A 309 10.94 7.80 3.66
N ARG A 310 11.29 9.04 3.30
CA ARG A 310 10.75 10.28 3.93
C ARG A 310 9.24 10.28 3.99
N ASN A 311 8.59 9.83 2.91
CA ASN A 311 7.14 9.81 2.76
C ASN A 311 6.70 8.88 1.60
N GLN A 312 5.39 8.79 1.40
CA GLN A 312 4.77 7.95 0.36
C GLN A 312 5.14 8.38 -1.07
N ASN A 313 5.35 9.68 -1.31
CA ASN A 313 5.71 10.19 -2.65
C ASN A 313 7.12 9.77 -3.03
N GLU A 314 8.06 9.84 -2.10
CA GLU A 314 9.43 9.37 -2.32
C GLU A 314 9.46 7.86 -2.55
N LYS A 315 8.77 7.07 -1.71
CA LYS A 315 8.65 5.61 -1.89
C LYS A 315 8.10 5.26 -3.28
N LYS A 316 7.03 5.92 -3.71
CA LYS A 316 6.44 5.74 -5.06
C LYS A 316 7.38 6.18 -6.17
N GLY A 317 8.13 7.26 -5.94
CA GLY A 317 9.14 7.79 -6.82
C GLY A 317 10.28 6.82 -7.07
N LEU A 318 10.78 6.16 -6.02
CA LEU A 318 11.95 5.29 -6.10
C LEU A 318 11.59 3.84 -6.42
N ILE A 319 10.63 3.23 -5.72
CA ILE A 319 10.35 1.79 -5.86
C ILE A 319 8.98 1.48 -6.49
N GLY A 320 8.16 2.49 -6.80
CA GLY A 320 6.92 2.35 -7.57
C GLY A 320 5.64 2.27 -6.74
N VAL A 321 5.74 2.01 -5.44
CA VAL A 321 4.58 1.87 -4.54
C VAL A 321 4.55 2.97 -3.50
N GLY A 322 3.38 3.58 -3.28
CA GLY A 322 3.25 4.72 -2.37
C GLY A 322 2.78 4.34 -0.99
N ARG A 323 1.52 3.89 -0.92
CA ARG A 323 0.80 3.60 0.34
C ARG A 323 0.98 2.14 0.78
N THR A 324 1.08 1.24 -0.18
CA THR A 324 1.17 -0.20 0.05
C THR A 324 2.49 -0.55 0.74
N LEU A 325 2.41 -1.34 1.80
CA LEU A 325 3.56 -1.95 2.47
C LEU A 325 4.00 -3.17 1.67
N ILE A 326 5.32 -3.34 1.51
CA ILE A 326 5.90 -4.42 0.73
C ILE A 326 7.16 -4.90 1.44
N ALA A 327 7.27 -6.21 1.55
CA ALA A 327 8.50 -6.92 1.82
C ALA A 327 8.87 -7.79 0.60
N LYS A 328 10.17 -8.04 0.42
CA LYS A 328 10.70 -9.05 -0.51
C LYS A 328 11.42 -10.11 0.30
N PRO A 329 10.72 -11.14 0.82
CA PRO A 329 11.31 -12.16 1.68
C PRO A 329 12.54 -12.82 1.07
N TRP A 330 12.50 -13.19 -0.21
CA TRP A 330 13.65 -13.77 -0.95
C TRP A 330 14.91 -12.89 -1.04
N ARG A 331 14.81 -11.61 -0.66
CA ARG A 331 15.94 -10.68 -0.51
C ARG A 331 16.18 -10.25 0.94
N ARG A 332 15.32 -10.66 1.88
CA ARG A 332 15.27 -10.21 3.29
C ARG A 332 15.13 -8.69 3.42
N GLU A 333 14.34 -8.09 2.54
CA GLU A 333 14.17 -6.65 2.45
C GLU A 333 12.77 -6.20 2.85
N VAL A 334 12.67 -5.10 3.59
CA VAL A 334 11.41 -4.45 3.98
C VAL A 334 11.41 -2.97 3.60
N TYR A 335 10.28 -2.46 3.12
CA TYR A 335 10.17 -1.12 2.53
C TYR A 335 9.08 -0.28 3.22
N LEU A 336 9.49 0.70 4.02
CA LEU A 336 8.63 1.44 4.95
C LEU A 336 8.81 2.96 4.79
N GLN A 337 7.84 3.77 5.23
CA GLN A 337 8.02 5.21 5.34
C GLN A 337 8.44 5.59 6.77
N MET A 338 9.11 6.73 6.94
CA MET A 338 9.35 7.31 8.25
C MET A 338 8.01 7.57 8.96
N SER A 339 7.92 7.17 10.23
CA SER A 339 6.72 7.31 11.05
C SER A 339 7.07 7.57 12.52
N SER A 340 6.10 7.57 13.43
CA SER A 340 6.34 7.60 14.88
C SER A 340 7.28 6.46 15.30
N TRP A 341 8.03 6.69 16.39
CA TRP A 341 8.83 5.66 17.04
C TRP A 341 8.13 5.17 18.33
N PRO A 342 8.12 3.86 18.63
CA PRO A 342 8.55 2.77 17.75
C PRO A 342 7.69 2.68 16.48
N HIS A 343 8.25 2.10 15.42
CA HIS A 343 7.60 2.08 14.12
C HIS A 343 6.39 1.14 14.13
N PRO A 344 5.18 1.62 13.80
CA PRO A 344 3.92 0.92 14.13
C PRO A 344 3.67 -0.37 13.33
N VAL A 345 4.38 -0.59 12.23
CA VAL A 345 4.23 -1.78 11.36
C VAL A 345 5.57 -2.46 11.06
N LEU A 346 6.66 -2.03 11.71
CA LEU A 346 7.99 -2.61 11.43
C LEU A 346 8.05 -4.08 11.85
N GLY A 347 7.45 -4.43 12.99
CA GLY A 347 7.35 -5.82 13.44
C GLY A 347 6.69 -6.73 12.40
N HIS A 348 5.53 -6.32 11.88
CA HIS A 348 4.82 -7.05 10.80
C HIS A 348 5.71 -7.30 9.58
N GLU A 349 6.34 -6.26 9.04
CA GLU A 349 7.16 -6.41 7.83
C GLU A 349 8.44 -7.24 8.08
N VAL A 350 9.06 -7.09 9.25
CA VAL A 350 10.25 -7.88 9.62
C VAL A 350 9.92 -9.36 9.70
N VAL A 351 8.73 -9.75 10.17
CA VAL A 351 8.32 -11.16 10.19
C VAL A 351 8.32 -11.75 8.79
N HIS A 352 7.88 -11.01 7.76
CA HIS A 352 7.96 -11.48 6.37
C HIS A 352 9.40 -11.79 5.95
N ALA A 353 10.37 -10.97 6.35
CA ALA A 353 11.78 -11.19 6.05
C ALA A 353 12.38 -12.35 6.87
N VAL A 354 11.97 -12.53 8.12
CA VAL A 354 12.44 -13.62 8.99
C VAL A 354 11.89 -14.98 8.55
N LEU A 355 10.62 -15.04 8.13
CA LEU A 355 9.99 -16.27 7.65
C LEU A 355 10.50 -16.76 6.29
N GLU A 356 11.42 -16.04 5.64
CA GLU A 356 12.12 -16.48 4.44
C GLU A 356 12.73 -17.89 4.62
N GLU A 357 13.32 -18.18 5.78
CA GLU A 357 13.96 -19.48 6.10
C GLU A 357 12.94 -20.64 6.13
N ALA A 358 11.69 -20.35 6.50
CA ALA A 358 10.59 -21.32 6.50
C ALA A 358 9.88 -21.41 5.14
N GLY A 359 10.03 -20.40 4.29
CA GLY A 359 9.41 -20.33 2.97
C GLY A 359 10.02 -21.31 1.96
N ARG A 360 9.33 -21.51 0.83
CA ARG A 360 9.82 -22.34 -0.28
C ARG A 360 9.61 -21.64 -1.62
N GLY A 361 10.43 -22.01 -2.60
CA GLY A 361 10.29 -21.54 -3.98
C GLY A 361 10.99 -20.21 -4.21
N PRO A 362 10.79 -19.58 -5.39
CA PRO A 362 11.55 -18.41 -5.79
C PRO A 362 11.32 -17.20 -4.87
N PHE A 363 10.13 -17.07 -4.26
CA PHE A 363 9.79 -15.93 -3.42
C PHE A 363 9.96 -16.19 -1.92
N ALA A 364 10.31 -17.42 -1.52
CA ALA A 364 10.45 -17.83 -0.11
C ALA A 364 9.26 -17.42 0.77
N ILE A 365 8.04 -17.70 0.29
CA ILE A 365 6.78 -17.42 0.98
C ILE A 365 5.93 -18.68 1.07
N ALA A 366 4.89 -18.63 1.91
CA ALA A 366 3.88 -19.68 1.93
C ALA A 366 3.11 -19.76 0.61
N GLY A 367 3.18 -20.90 -0.06
CA GLY A 367 2.53 -21.10 -1.35
C GLY A 367 2.44 -22.56 -1.77
N THR A 368 1.49 -22.84 -2.66
CA THR A 368 1.32 -24.15 -3.29
C THR A 368 2.09 -24.21 -4.61
N LEU A 369 2.16 -25.40 -5.23
CA LEU A 369 2.96 -25.64 -6.44
C LEU A 369 4.44 -25.23 -6.27
N GLY A 370 5.04 -25.59 -5.14
CA GLY A 370 6.44 -25.30 -4.84
C GLY A 370 6.73 -23.81 -4.57
N GLY A 371 5.74 -23.04 -4.13
CA GLY A 371 5.87 -21.61 -3.80
C GLY A 371 5.53 -20.66 -4.95
N VAL A 372 5.07 -21.17 -6.10
CA VAL A 372 4.70 -20.35 -7.27
C VAL A 372 3.32 -19.71 -7.09
N VAL A 373 2.37 -20.43 -6.48
CA VAL A 373 1.03 -19.89 -6.21
C VAL A 373 0.97 -19.50 -4.72
N PRO A 374 1.05 -18.20 -4.40
CA PRO A 374 1.09 -17.76 -3.01
C PRO A 374 -0.21 -18.06 -2.28
N ASN A 375 -0.11 -18.31 -0.98
CA ASN A 375 -1.24 -18.35 -0.06
C ASN A 375 -1.20 -17.09 0.84
N PRO A 376 -1.74 -15.95 0.37
CA PRO A 376 -1.64 -14.68 1.10
C PRO A 376 -2.25 -14.73 2.51
N GLY A 377 -3.24 -15.58 2.75
CA GLY A 377 -3.80 -15.80 4.09
C GLY A 377 -2.79 -16.35 5.08
N ILE A 378 -1.95 -17.31 4.67
CA ILE A 378 -0.89 -17.84 5.52
C ILE A 378 0.25 -16.85 5.64
N VAL A 379 0.65 -16.19 4.54
CA VAL A 379 1.73 -15.20 4.54
C VAL A 379 1.43 -14.05 5.50
N GLU A 380 0.27 -13.40 5.34
CA GLU A 380 -0.11 -12.26 6.18
C GLU A 380 -0.58 -12.71 7.57
N GLY A 381 -1.26 -13.85 7.67
CA GLY A 381 -1.71 -14.40 8.96
C GLY A 381 -0.54 -14.72 9.88
N ALA A 382 0.54 -15.32 9.36
CA ALA A 382 1.75 -15.60 10.14
C ALA A 382 2.42 -14.31 10.63
N ALA A 383 2.51 -13.28 9.76
CA ALA A 383 3.04 -11.97 10.14
C ALA A 383 2.22 -11.30 11.25
N VAL A 384 0.89 -11.27 11.12
CA VAL A 384 0.00 -10.73 12.17
C VAL A 384 0.13 -11.53 13.48
N ALA A 385 0.16 -12.86 13.40
CA ALA A 385 0.22 -13.71 14.58
C ALA A 385 1.52 -13.56 15.38
N ILE A 386 2.67 -13.41 14.70
CA ILE A 386 3.98 -13.28 15.35
C ILE A 386 4.24 -11.84 15.81
N ALA A 387 3.93 -10.85 14.97
CA ALA A 387 4.11 -9.44 15.32
C ALA A 387 3.14 -9.01 16.43
N TRP A 388 1.91 -9.52 16.38
CA TRP A 388 0.82 -9.28 17.32
C TRP A 388 0.59 -7.79 17.60
N ASP A 389 0.53 -6.99 16.54
CA ASP A 389 0.35 -5.55 16.65
C ASP A 389 -1.11 -5.19 17.01
N ILE A 390 -1.29 -4.45 18.11
CA ILE A 390 -2.59 -3.92 18.54
C ILE A 390 -3.04 -2.81 17.61
N ARG A 391 -4.31 -2.83 17.18
CA ARG A 391 -4.89 -1.84 16.28
C ARG A 391 -6.20 -1.29 16.84
N ASP A 392 -6.25 0.04 17.00
CA ASP A 392 -7.41 0.75 17.52
C ASP A 392 -7.83 0.26 18.93
N ASP A 393 -6.85 -0.12 19.76
CA ASP A 393 -7.03 -0.73 21.08
C ASP A 393 -7.66 -2.13 21.08
N LEU A 394 -7.65 -2.83 19.93
CA LEU A 394 -8.08 -4.23 19.82
C LEU A 394 -6.96 -5.13 19.27
N ASP A 395 -6.88 -6.35 19.79
CA ASP A 395 -6.06 -7.42 19.22
C ASP A 395 -6.81 -8.22 18.11
N PRO A 396 -6.10 -9.03 17.30
CA PRO A 396 -6.73 -9.81 16.22
C PRO A 396 -7.85 -10.77 16.66
N ASP A 397 -7.80 -11.28 17.90
CA ASP A 397 -8.83 -12.19 18.43
C ASP A 397 -10.11 -11.42 18.76
N GLN A 398 -9.99 -10.25 19.40
CA GLN A 398 -11.13 -9.37 19.64
C GLN A 398 -11.80 -8.94 18.33
N TRP A 399 -10.99 -8.58 17.31
CA TRP A 399 -11.51 -8.30 15.96
C TRP A 399 -12.30 -9.49 15.39
N SER A 400 -11.74 -10.69 15.51
CA SER A 400 -12.35 -11.92 14.98
C SER A 400 -13.62 -12.32 15.73
N LYS A 401 -13.63 -12.14 17.05
CA LYS A 401 -14.81 -12.32 17.91
C LYS A 401 -15.94 -11.37 17.52
N ILE A 402 -15.66 -10.09 17.30
CA ILE A 402 -16.68 -9.12 16.86
C ILE A 402 -17.27 -9.52 15.51
N MET A 403 -16.43 -9.99 14.58
CA MET A 403 -16.89 -10.52 13.29
C MET A 403 -17.74 -11.79 13.46
N LEU A 404 -17.35 -12.70 14.36
CA LEU A 404 -18.10 -13.93 14.66
C LEU A 404 -19.51 -13.61 15.17
N ASP A 405 -19.61 -12.72 16.16
CA ASP A 405 -20.88 -12.32 16.77
C ASP A 405 -21.85 -11.65 15.77
N ARG A 406 -21.31 -11.11 14.67
CA ARG A 406 -22.08 -10.47 13.60
C ARG A 406 -22.36 -11.39 12.42
N ASN A 407 -21.92 -12.66 12.46
CA ASN A 407 -21.92 -13.58 11.32
C ASN A 407 -21.18 -13.01 10.09
N GLU A 408 -20.14 -12.21 10.33
CA GLU A 408 -19.32 -11.55 9.31
C GLU A 408 -17.90 -12.13 9.21
N LEU A 409 -17.56 -13.09 10.08
CA LEU A 409 -16.27 -13.77 10.07
C LEU A 409 -16.13 -14.62 8.80
N PRO A 410 -15.11 -14.37 7.95
CA PRO A 410 -14.94 -15.14 6.73
C PRO A 410 -14.52 -16.58 7.05
N ARG A 411 -15.01 -17.55 6.26
CA ARG A 411 -14.61 -18.96 6.40
C ARG A 411 -13.10 -19.14 6.28
N ALA A 412 -12.53 -20.00 7.10
CA ALA A 412 -11.09 -20.26 7.13
C ALA A 412 -10.55 -20.71 5.75
N SER A 413 -11.33 -21.49 5.00
CA SER A 413 -10.99 -21.91 3.63
C SER A 413 -10.90 -20.75 2.62
N ALA A 414 -11.64 -19.66 2.83
CA ALA A 414 -11.53 -18.46 2.02
C ALA A 414 -10.32 -17.61 2.47
N VAL A 415 -10.14 -17.45 3.79
CA VAL A 415 -9.02 -16.70 4.38
C VAL A 415 -7.68 -17.33 4.01
N MET A 416 -7.52 -18.65 4.16
CA MET A 416 -6.28 -19.37 3.90
C MET A 416 -6.13 -19.78 2.43
N SER A 417 -6.42 -18.86 1.52
CA SER A 417 -6.33 -19.08 0.07
C SER A 417 -6.06 -17.77 -0.69
N VAL A 418 -5.93 -17.86 -2.01
CA VAL A 418 -5.89 -16.68 -2.91
C VAL A 418 -7.14 -15.80 -2.82
N ARG A 419 -8.26 -16.31 -2.28
CA ARG A 419 -9.48 -15.51 -2.05
C ARG A 419 -9.32 -14.48 -0.94
N PHE A 420 -8.30 -14.62 -0.07
CA PHE A 420 -7.93 -13.60 0.91
C PHE A 420 -7.88 -12.19 0.30
N SER A 421 -7.25 -12.07 -0.87
CA SER A 421 -7.07 -10.79 -1.57
C SER A 421 -8.41 -10.15 -1.96
N ALA A 422 -9.47 -10.94 -2.17
CA ALA A 422 -10.79 -10.44 -2.51
C ALA A 422 -11.62 -10.02 -1.28
N LEU A 423 -11.17 -10.36 -0.05
CA LEU A 423 -11.84 -9.97 1.18
C LEU A 423 -11.49 -8.51 1.54
N PRO A 424 -12.33 -7.81 2.32
CA PRO A 424 -11.95 -6.54 2.93
C PRO A 424 -10.67 -6.69 3.77
N ALA A 425 -9.69 -5.82 3.55
CA ALA A 425 -8.34 -5.97 4.13
C ALA A 425 -8.37 -6.17 5.65
N ARG A 426 -9.07 -5.34 6.41
CA ARG A 426 -9.11 -5.49 7.88
C ARG A 426 -9.72 -6.83 8.32
N ARG A 427 -10.78 -7.30 7.65
CA ARG A 427 -11.37 -8.62 7.93
C ARG A 427 -10.39 -9.75 7.65
N ALA A 428 -9.74 -9.68 6.50
CA ALA A 428 -8.80 -10.68 6.03
C ALA A 428 -7.61 -10.82 6.99
N TYR A 429 -6.92 -9.72 7.28
CA TYR A 429 -5.71 -9.71 8.11
C TYR A 429 -5.99 -10.12 9.56
N MET A 430 -7.07 -9.60 10.17
CA MET A 430 -7.39 -9.93 11.56
C MET A 430 -7.85 -11.39 11.73
N ALA A 431 -8.71 -11.88 10.83
CA ALA A 431 -9.13 -13.29 10.85
C ALA A 431 -7.96 -14.24 10.58
N ALA A 432 -7.08 -13.91 9.62
CA ALA A 432 -5.91 -14.71 9.31
C ALA A 432 -4.93 -14.77 10.48
N GLY A 433 -4.66 -13.61 11.11
CA GLY A 433 -3.79 -13.50 12.28
C GLY A 433 -4.31 -14.28 13.48
N SER A 434 -5.59 -14.11 13.81
CA SER A 434 -6.25 -14.84 14.91
C SER A 434 -6.23 -16.36 14.68
N LEU A 435 -6.54 -16.82 13.47
CA LEU A 435 -6.50 -18.25 13.15
C LEU A 435 -5.08 -18.84 13.21
N MET A 436 -4.06 -18.10 12.75
CA MET A 436 -2.66 -18.52 12.83
C MET A 436 -2.14 -18.49 14.27
N HIS A 437 -2.57 -17.54 15.08
CA HIS A 437 -2.26 -17.51 16.51
C HIS A 437 -2.91 -18.68 17.25
N PHE A 438 -4.18 -19.00 16.94
CA PHE A 438 -4.84 -20.19 17.47
C PHE A 438 -4.12 -21.49 17.05
N LEU A 439 -3.60 -21.57 15.82
CA LEU A 439 -2.74 -22.67 15.38
C LEU A 439 -1.47 -22.80 16.22
N ILE A 440 -0.75 -21.69 16.46
CA ILE A 440 0.45 -21.68 17.31
C ILE A 440 0.09 -22.14 18.73
N ALA A 441 -1.00 -21.63 19.30
CA ALA A 441 -1.38 -21.92 20.66
C ALA A 441 -1.80 -23.39 20.88
N THR A 442 -2.47 -23.99 19.91
CA THR A 442 -2.99 -25.37 20.02
C THR A 442 -2.03 -26.44 19.51
N ARG A 443 -1.19 -26.13 18.52
CA ARG A 443 -0.30 -27.09 17.84
C ARG A 443 1.19 -26.71 17.85
N GLY A 444 1.55 -25.59 18.47
CA GLY A 444 2.93 -25.12 18.58
C GLY A 444 3.46 -24.36 17.36
N MET A 445 4.61 -23.70 17.55
CA MET A 445 5.28 -22.92 16.50
C MET A 445 5.72 -23.79 15.31
N ASP A 446 6.16 -25.03 15.56
CA ASP A 446 6.54 -25.97 14.49
C ASP A 446 5.39 -26.23 13.50
N ALA A 447 4.14 -26.26 13.98
CA ALA A 447 2.98 -26.43 13.13
C ALA A 447 2.75 -25.21 12.22
N LEU A 448 3.03 -23.99 12.71
CA LEU A 448 3.02 -22.78 11.87
C LEU A 448 4.11 -22.85 10.80
N LEU A 449 5.35 -23.17 11.17
CA LEU A 449 6.47 -23.23 10.22
C LEU A 449 6.24 -24.30 9.14
N GLN A 450 5.70 -25.47 9.51
CA GLN A 450 5.31 -26.49 8.54
C GLN A 450 4.16 -26.03 7.63
N THR A 451 3.19 -25.30 8.17
CA THR A 451 2.08 -24.71 7.42
C THR A 451 2.59 -23.67 6.42
N TYR A 452 3.53 -22.82 6.85
CA TYR A 452 4.19 -21.82 6.00
C TYR A 452 4.96 -22.50 4.87
N HIS A 453 5.83 -23.47 5.20
CA HIS A 453 6.60 -24.23 4.21
C HIS A 453 5.73 -24.97 3.19
N ARG A 454 4.62 -25.57 3.61
CA ARG A 454 3.72 -26.34 2.73
C ARG A 454 2.70 -25.46 1.98
N GLY A 455 2.50 -24.22 2.41
CA GLY A 455 1.47 -23.32 1.87
C GLY A 455 0.02 -23.77 2.12
N ARG A 456 -0.19 -24.69 3.08
CA ARG A 456 -1.52 -25.24 3.43
C ARG A 456 -1.60 -25.55 4.92
N VAL A 457 -2.77 -25.29 5.51
CA VAL A 457 -3.08 -25.62 6.89
C VAL A 457 -3.60 -27.06 6.97
N PRO A 458 -2.98 -27.97 7.74
CA PRO A 458 -3.53 -29.31 7.98
C PRO A 458 -4.84 -29.26 8.77
N ASP A 459 -5.83 -30.07 8.38
CA ASP A 459 -7.13 -30.21 9.06
C ASP A 459 -7.80 -28.86 9.35
N LEU A 460 -7.86 -28.01 8.32
CA LEU A 460 -8.34 -26.63 8.43
C LEU A 460 -9.76 -26.52 8.98
N GLU A 461 -10.67 -27.43 8.62
CA GLU A 461 -12.05 -27.43 9.12
C GLU A 461 -12.12 -27.72 10.63
N ALA A 462 -11.31 -28.67 11.10
CA ALA A 462 -11.23 -28.97 12.53
C ALA A 462 -10.58 -27.80 13.31
N LEU A 463 -9.57 -27.16 12.73
CA LEU A 463 -8.95 -25.96 13.29
C LEU A 463 -9.95 -24.80 13.36
N GLU A 464 -10.74 -24.58 12.30
CA GLU A 464 -11.78 -23.54 12.23
C GLU A 464 -12.85 -23.75 13.31
N ALA A 465 -13.32 -24.98 13.50
CA ALA A 465 -14.30 -25.30 14.54
C ALA A 465 -13.75 -25.01 15.95
N GLY A 466 -12.51 -25.41 16.24
CA GLY A 466 -11.85 -25.11 17.51
C GLY A 466 -11.61 -23.61 17.71
N TRP A 467 -11.23 -22.91 16.65
CA TRP A 467 -11.01 -21.46 16.66
C TRP A 467 -12.29 -20.70 16.97
N HIS A 468 -13.42 -21.04 16.34
CA HIS A 468 -14.71 -20.42 16.64
C HIS A 468 -15.12 -20.64 18.11
N ALA A 469 -14.95 -21.86 18.63
CA ALA A 469 -15.24 -22.15 20.04
C ALA A 469 -14.34 -21.34 21.00
N TYR A 470 -13.07 -21.13 20.64
CA TYR A 470 -12.18 -20.24 21.37
C TYR A 470 -12.67 -18.79 21.34
N LEU A 471 -13.02 -18.28 20.15
CA LEU A 471 -13.49 -16.90 19.99
C LEU A 471 -14.70 -16.60 20.86
N GLU A 472 -15.63 -17.54 21.06
CA GLU A 472 -16.78 -17.36 21.97
C GLU A 472 -16.37 -16.92 23.39
N SER A 473 -15.18 -17.33 23.85
CA SER A 473 -14.64 -16.97 25.16
C SER A 473 -13.88 -15.63 25.21
N VAL A 474 -13.59 -15.02 24.05
CA VAL A 474 -12.82 -13.77 23.97
C VAL A 474 -13.68 -12.60 24.46
N PRO A 475 -13.23 -11.83 25.47
CA PRO A 475 -14.00 -10.71 26.01
C PRO A 475 -13.93 -9.48 25.09
N VAL A 476 -15.08 -8.86 24.86
CA VAL A 476 -15.20 -7.62 24.09
C VAL A 476 -16.23 -6.70 24.75
N THR A 477 -15.85 -5.45 24.97
CA THR A 477 -16.67 -4.38 25.53
C THR A 477 -17.57 -3.72 24.47
N PRO A 478 -18.64 -3.01 24.87
CA PRO A 478 -19.48 -2.25 23.93
C PRO A 478 -18.71 -1.19 23.13
N THR A 479 -17.71 -0.54 23.75
CA THR A 479 -16.86 0.46 23.10
C THR A 479 -16.00 -0.16 22.00
N GLU A 480 -15.30 -1.25 22.32
CA GLU A 480 -14.50 -2.03 21.36
C GLU A 480 -15.35 -2.51 20.18
N ARG A 481 -16.56 -3.02 20.48
CA ARG A 481 -17.52 -3.42 19.43
C ARG A 481 -17.82 -2.24 18.51
N GLY A 482 -18.23 -1.09 19.05
CA GLY A 482 -18.56 0.10 18.28
C GLY A 482 -17.43 0.61 17.38
N VAL A 483 -16.19 0.64 17.90
CA VAL A 483 -14.98 1.00 17.14
C VAL A 483 -14.77 0.05 15.96
N ALA A 484 -14.94 -1.25 16.20
CA ALA A 484 -14.71 -2.25 15.18
C ALA A 484 -15.72 -2.17 14.02
N GLU A 485 -16.98 -1.81 14.29
CA GLU A 485 -18.03 -1.75 13.26
C GLU A 485 -17.68 -0.77 12.13
N VAL A 486 -17.13 0.41 12.47
CA VAL A 486 -16.66 1.38 11.46
C VAL A 486 -15.52 0.81 10.64
N ALA A 487 -14.57 0.19 11.31
CA ALA A 487 -13.35 -0.25 10.67
C ALA A 487 -13.58 -1.45 9.73
N LEU A 488 -14.55 -2.31 10.06
CA LEU A 488 -14.92 -3.52 9.29
C LEU A 488 -15.90 -3.24 8.14
N ALA A 489 -16.55 -2.07 8.10
CA ALA A 489 -17.52 -1.70 7.06
C ALA A 489 -16.89 -1.36 5.69
N ARG A 490 -15.56 -1.28 5.58
CA ARG A 490 -14.90 -0.90 4.31
C ARG A 490 -14.96 -2.04 3.28
N PRO A 491 -15.30 -1.77 2.00
CA PRO A 491 -15.27 -2.77 0.94
C PRO A 491 -13.83 -3.16 0.52
N SER A 492 -13.70 -4.27 -0.22
CA SER A 492 -12.44 -4.67 -0.86
C SER A 492 -12.24 -3.94 -2.18
N ILE A 493 -10.98 -3.67 -2.57
CA ILE A 493 -10.62 -3.04 -3.85
C ILE A 493 -11.19 -3.81 -5.07
N PHE A 494 -11.26 -5.14 -4.99
CA PHE A 494 -11.79 -5.98 -6.07
C PHE A 494 -13.33 -5.93 -6.20
N SER A 495 -14.01 -5.41 -5.18
CA SER A 495 -15.45 -5.19 -5.15
C SER A 495 -15.85 -3.72 -5.29
N SER A 496 -14.90 -2.78 -5.13
CA SER A 496 -15.14 -1.34 -5.25
C SER A 496 -15.44 -0.94 -6.69
N VAL A 497 -16.42 -0.07 -6.88
CA VAL A 497 -16.66 0.59 -8.16
C VAL A 497 -15.61 1.69 -8.33
N CYS A 498 -14.85 1.66 -9.43
CA CYS A 498 -13.86 2.67 -9.78
C CYS A 498 -12.81 2.98 -8.69
N PRO A 499 -12.05 1.96 -8.23
CA PRO A 499 -11.13 2.11 -7.10
C PRO A 499 -10.08 3.21 -7.28
N HIS A 500 -9.56 3.39 -8.50
CA HIS A 500 -8.51 4.39 -8.76
C HIS A 500 -9.00 5.84 -8.71
N GLU A 501 -10.17 6.14 -9.29
CA GLU A 501 -10.73 7.50 -9.23
C GLU A 501 -11.14 7.84 -7.79
N LEU A 502 -11.72 6.88 -7.07
CA LEU A 502 -12.08 7.06 -5.68
C LEU A 502 -10.86 7.31 -4.79
N ALA A 503 -9.75 6.59 -5.03
CA ALA A 503 -8.49 6.82 -4.32
C ALA A 503 -7.90 8.21 -4.60
N LYS A 504 -8.01 8.68 -5.85
CA LYS A 504 -7.61 10.04 -6.26
C LYS A 504 -8.45 11.09 -5.55
N LEU A 505 -9.79 11.00 -5.61
CA LEU A 505 -10.69 11.93 -4.93
C LEU A 505 -10.48 11.94 -3.42
N ARG A 506 -10.22 10.78 -2.79
CA ARG A 506 -9.88 10.71 -1.36
C ARG A 506 -8.56 11.40 -1.03
N ALA A 507 -7.57 11.33 -1.92
CA ALA A 507 -6.30 12.05 -1.76
C ALA A 507 -6.49 13.56 -1.93
N ASP A 508 -7.30 13.97 -2.91
CA ASP A 508 -7.64 15.37 -3.17
C ASP A 508 -8.44 15.95 -1.98
N LEU A 509 -9.42 15.20 -1.45
CA LEU A 509 -10.20 15.58 -0.25
C LEU A 509 -9.32 15.84 0.97
N ALA A 510 -8.30 15.00 1.19
CA ALA A 510 -7.35 15.21 2.28
C ALA A 510 -6.55 16.50 2.10
N GLY A 511 -6.19 16.84 0.85
CA GLY A 511 -5.53 18.10 0.51
C GLY A 511 -6.44 19.31 0.68
N ASP A 512 -7.67 19.24 0.18
CA ASP A 512 -8.70 20.29 0.28
C ASP A 512 -9.02 20.59 1.75
N ALA A 513 -9.22 19.55 2.56
CA ALA A 513 -9.46 19.67 4.00
C ALA A 513 -8.25 20.28 4.74
N ALA A 514 -7.01 19.91 4.37
CA ALA A 514 -5.80 20.49 4.94
C ALA A 514 -5.65 21.99 4.58
N ALA A 515 -6.11 22.40 3.39
CA ALA A 515 -6.18 23.80 2.99
C ALA A 515 -7.35 24.56 3.65
N ARG A 516 -8.31 23.84 4.25
CA ARG A 516 -9.71 24.25 4.52
C ARG A 516 -10.28 25.10 3.40
N ASP A 517 -10.16 24.58 2.18
CA ASP A 517 -10.97 25.03 1.07
C ASP A 517 -12.31 24.29 1.18
N ASP A 518 -13.22 24.80 2.01
CA ASP A 518 -14.49 24.13 2.33
C ASP A 518 -15.38 24.01 1.08
N ALA A 519 -15.30 24.98 0.14
CA ALA A 519 -15.97 24.92 -1.15
C ALA A 519 -15.49 23.71 -1.99
N ARG A 520 -14.18 23.51 -2.16
CA ARG A 520 -13.65 22.31 -2.81
C ARG A 520 -13.94 21.04 -2.04
N THR A 521 -13.84 21.09 -0.71
CA THR A 521 -14.14 19.94 0.16
C THR A 521 -15.57 19.44 -0.08
N ILE A 522 -16.55 20.35 -0.21
CA ILE A 522 -17.93 20.00 -0.55
C ILE A 522 -18.02 19.37 -1.95
N GLU A 523 -17.35 19.94 -2.95
CA GLU A 523 -17.33 19.41 -4.32
C GLU A 523 -16.74 17.99 -4.36
N THR A 524 -15.57 17.80 -3.75
CA THR A 524 -14.86 16.51 -3.70
C THR A 524 -15.66 15.46 -2.92
N CYS A 525 -16.29 15.81 -1.80
CA CYS A 525 -17.20 14.91 -1.07
C CYS A 525 -18.38 14.46 -1.94
N ARG A 526 -19.01 15.38 -2.66
CA ARG A 526 -20.13 15.05 -3.58
C ARG A 526 -19.67 14.16 -4.73
N ALA A 527 -18.50 14.40 -5.30
CA ALA A 527 -17.92 13.56 -6.34
C ALA A 527 -17.65 12.13 -5.85
N ILE A 528 -17.17 11.97 -4.61
CA ILE A 528 -17.02 10.65 -3.98
C ILE A 528 -18.38 9.97 -3.84
N MET A 529 -19.39 10.69 -3.34
CA MET A 529 -20.73 10.16 -3.12
C MET A 529 -21.48 9.84 -4.43
N ASP A 530 -21.14 10.47 -5.55
CA ASP A 530 -21.68 10.10 -6.87
C ASP A 530 -21.17 8.72 -7.35
N ILE A 531 -19.97 8.33 -6.92
CA ILE A 531 -19.41 7.00 -7.21
C ILE A 531 -19.90 5.97 -6.20
N GLU A 532 -19.81 6.30 -4.91
CA GLU A 532 -20.17 5.45 -3.78
C GLU A 532 -21.14 6.21 -2.86
N GLU A 533 -22.44 6.07 -3.10
CA GLU A 533 -23.50 6.84 -2.41
C GLU A 533 -23.39 6.77 -0.88
N GLN A 534 -23.02 5.59 -0.37
CA GLN A 534 -22.93 5.30 1.07
C GLN A 534 -21.52 5.52 1.64
N GLU A 535 -20.64 6.29 0.96
CA GLU A 535 -19.31 6.61 1.48
C GLU A 535 -19.41 7.49 2.72
N ALA A 536 -19.23 6.85 3.87
CA ALA A 536 -19.58 7.42 5.15
C ALA A 536 -18.60 8.50 5.65
N ARG A 537 -17.34 8.47 5.20
CA ARG A 537 -16.31 9.43 5.60
C ARG A 537 -16.47 10.74 4.85
N ALA A 538 -16.73 10.68 3.54
CA ALA A 538 -17.05 11.82 2.71
C ALA A 538 -18.32 12.51 3.25
N ARG A 539 -19.36 11.75 3.62
CA ARG A 539 -20.54 12.30 4.30
C ARG A 539 -20.18 12.99 5.62
N ALA A 540 -19.36 12.38 6.47
CA ALA A 540 -18.94 12.99 7.74
C ALA A 540 -18.13 14.29 7.54
N THR A 541 -17.18 14.30 6.60
CA THR A 541 -16.41 15.50 6.23
C THR A 541 -17.30 16.59 5.62
N LEU A 542 -18.28 16.20 4.80
CA LEU A 542 -19.24 17.11 4.18
C LEU A 542 -20.05 17.90 5.22
N VAL A 543 -20.47 17.26 6.32
CA VAL A 543 -21.20 17.93 7.42
C VAL A 543 -20.41 19.13 7.95
N GLY A 544 -19.13 18.94 8.30
CA GLY A 544 -18.30 20.02 8.83
C GLY A 544 -18.05 21.14 7.82
N ALA A 545 -17.80 20.78 6.55
CA ALA A 545 -17.58 21.77 5.50
C ALA A 545 -18.84 22.60 5.20
N LEU A 546 -20.02 21.97 5.16
CA LEU A 546 -21.31 22.67 5.01
C LEU A 546 -21.57 23.64 6.17
N ALA A 547 -21.33 23.20 7.41
CA ALA A 547 -21.52 24.03 8.59
C ALA A 547 -20.61 25.27 8.57
N ARG A 548 -19.32 25.12 8.24
CA ARG A 548 -18.37 26.25 8.16
C ARG A 548 -18.70 27.25 7.04
N GLU A 549 -19.31 26.80 5.95
CA GLU A 549 -19.84 27.67 4.88
C GLU A 549 -21.19 28.33 5.23
N GLY A 550 -21.68 28.16 6.46
CA GLY A 550 -22.95 28.73 6.92
C GLY A 550 -24.20 28.02 6.37
N ARG A 551 -24.05 26.82 5.80
CA ARG A 551 -25.15 26.00 5.24
C ARG A 551 -25.70 25.03 6.27
N ASP A 552 -26.08 25.57 7.43
CA ASP A 552 -26.38 24.81 8.65
C ASP A 552 -27.54 23.81 8.48
N ALA A 553 -28.63 24.23 7.83
CA ALA A 553 -29.77 23.36 7.55
C ALA A 553 -29.40 22.13 6.70
N GLU A 554 -28.48 22.29 5.74
CA GLU A 554 -27.99 21.17 4.92
C GLU A 554 -27.03 20.28 5.71
N ALA A 555 -26.19 20.87 6.57
CA ALA A 555 -25.29 20.13 7.45
C ALA A 555 -26.07 19.23 8.42
N LEU A 556 -27.09 19.79 9.09
CA LEU A 556 -27.99 19.06 9.99
C LEU A 556 -28.77 17.97 9.25
N ALA A 557 -29.35 18.27 8.10
CA ALA A 557 -30.04 17.24 7.30
C ALA A 557 -29.10 16.09 6.90
N THR A 558 -27.84 16.38 6.60
CA THR A 558 -26.82 15.36 6.28
C THR A 558 -26.44 14.53 7.51
N LEU A 559 -26.26 15.18 8.67
CA LEU A 559 -25.97 14.53 9.95
C LEU A 559 -27.13 13.64 10.43
N ASP A 560 -28.37 14.15 10.34
CA ASP A 560 -29.57 13.39 10.69
C ASP A 560 -29.82 12.24 9.73
N GLY A 561 -29.50 12.42 8.43
CA GLY A 561 -29.49 11.32 7.47
C GLY A 561 -28.51 10.21 7.86
N LEU A 562 -27.32 10.57 8.37
CA LEU A 562 -26.36 9.60 8.91
C LEU A 562 -26.90 8.90 10.17
N ARG A 563 -27.53 9.63 11.09
CA ARG A 563 -28.15 9.07 12.31
C ARG A 563 -29.33 8.15 12.01
N ALA A 564 -30.18 8.52 11.05
CA ALA A 564 -31.39 7.81 10.68
C ALA A 564 -31.11 6.58 9.81
N THR A 565 -29.96 6.53 9.14
CA THR A 565 -29.52 5.32 8.43
C THR A 565 -29.25 4.25 9.49
N MET A 566 -30.20 3.33 9.70
CA MET A 566 -30.17 2.28 10.75
C MET A 566 -28.92 1.37 10.71
N ASN A 567 -28.08 1.50 9.68
CA ASN A 567 -26.85 0.75 9.48
C ASN A 567 -25.57 1.61 9.51
N ALA A 568 -25.65 2.92 9.78
CA ALA A 568 -24.46 3.77 9.88
C ALA A 568 -23.68 3.43 11.16
N PRO A 569 -22.40 3.03 11.07
CA PRO A 569 -21.65 2.65 12.27
C PRO A 569 -21.43 3.87 13.19
N LYS A 570 -21.66 3.70 14.50
CA LYS A 570 -21.68 4.82 15.48
C LYS A 570 -20.44 5.74 15.43
N PRO A 571 -19.19 5.24 15.32
CA PRO A 571 -18.06 6.16 15.25
C PRO A 571 -17.97 7.01 13.96
N ILE A 572 -18.68 6.67 12.87
CA ILE A 572 -18.84 7.58 11.72
C ILE A 572 -19.77 8.73 12.09
N VAL A 573 -20.90 8.41 12.74
CA VAL A 573 -21.83 9.42 13.25
C VAL A 573 -21.10 10.34 14.24
N ALA A 574 -20.26 9.76 15.12
CA ALA A 574 -19.42 10.51 16.03
C ALA A 574 -18.40 11.41 15.29
N ALA A 575 -17.78 10.94 14.22
CA ALA A 575 -16.88 11.77 13.41
C ALA A 575 -17.62 12.93 12.72
N ALA A 576 -18.83 12.68 12.20
CA ALA A 576 -19.67 13.73 11.60
C ALA A 576 -20.12 14.75 12.64
N LEU A 577 -20.55 14.28 13.81
CA LEU A 577 -20.94 15.09 14.96
C LEU A 577 -19.76 15.95 15.45
N GLU A 578 -18.57 15.38 15.52
CA GLU A 578 -17.35 16.13 15.86
C GLU A 578 -17.06 17.22 14.83
N GLN A 579 -17.13 16.91 13.52
CA GLN A 579 -16.92 17.89 12.47
C GLN A 579 -17.95 19.04 12.53
N TYR A 580 -19.19 18.73 12.93
CA TYR A 580 -20.22 19.74 13.16
C TYR A 580 -19.92 20.57 14.42
N ALA A 581 -19.57 19.95 15.54
CA ALA A 581 -19.21 20.64 16.79
C ALA A 581 -17.98 21.55 16.62
N ASP A 582 -16.95 21.09 15.91
CA ASP A 582 -15.77 21.87 15.55
C ASP A 582 -16.18 23.12 14.74
N ALA A 583 -17.10 22.98 13.78
CA ALA A 583 -17.61 24.09 12.99
C ALA A 583 -18.41 25.11 13.84
N GLN A 584 -19.27 24.64 14.73
CA GLN A 584 -20.02 25.53 15.64
C GLN A 584 -19.08 26.31 16.57
N TRP A 585 -18.02 25.66 17.08
CA TRP A 585 -17.00 26.37 17.85
C TRP A 585 -16.28 27.42 16.99
N THR A 586 -15.87 27.08 15.76
CA THR A 586 -15.25 28.06 14.84
C THR A 586 -16.15 29.25 14.53
N LEU A 587 -17.46 29.07 14.46
CA LEU A 587 -18.44 30.14 14.23
C LEU A 587 -18.77 30.96 15.50
N GLY A 588 -18.28 30.54 16.67
CA GLY A 588 -18.53 31.22 17.95
C GLY A 588 -19.80 30.76 18.67
N ASN A 589 -20.47 29.70 18.19
CA ASN A 589 -21.66 29.12 18.81
C ASN A 589 -21.28 28.18 19.96
N LEU A 590 -20.71 28.75 21.04
CA LEU A 590 -20.06 27.98 22.11
C LEU A 590 -21.00 27.04 22.87
N ALA A 591 -22.22 27.47 23.18
CA ALA A 591 -23.19 26.65 23.92
C ALA A 591 -23.65 25.43 23.10
N GLU A 592 -23.82 25.61 21.79
CA GLU A 592 -24.16 24.51 20.88
C GLU A 592 -22.98 23.53 20.77
N ALA A 593 -21.76 24.04 20.58
CA ALA A 593 -20.56 23.21 20.54
C ALA A 593 -20.40 22.37 21.83
N ASP A 594 -20.67 22.95 23.00
CA ASP A 594 -20.57 22.26 24.29
C ASP A 594 -21.56 21.10 24.40
N ALA A 595 -22.83 21.34 24.05
CA ALA A 595 -23.85 20.30 24.02
C ALA A 595 -23.47 19.15 23.07
N LEU A 596 -22.94 19.47 21.89
CA LEU A 596 -22.52 18.48 20.89
C LEU A 596 -21.31 17.66 21.34
N TYR A 597 -20.30 18.27 21.98
CA TYR A 597 -19.19 17.51 22.57
C TYR A 597 -19.66 16.64 23.75
N GLY A 598 -20.63 17.11 24.52
CA GLY A 598 -21.29 16.31 25.55
C GLY A 598 -21.92 15.05 24.98
N GLU A 599 -22.70 15.16 23.90
CA GLU A 599 -23.25 14.01 23.19
C GLU A 599 -22.15 13.10 22.63
N LEU A 600 -21.09 13.69 22.07
CA LEU A 600 -19.99 12.97 21.43
C LEU A 600 -19.24 12.04 22.40
N LEU A 601 -19.13 12.40 23.68
CA LEU A 601 -18.46 11.61 24.71
C LEU A 601 -19.24 10.35 25.12
N GLU A 602 -20.55 10.31 24.85
CA GLU A 602 -21.41 9.13 25.09
C GLU A 602 -21.35 8.11 23.93
N LEU A 603 -20.76 8.47 22.80
CA LEU A 603 -20.65 7.60 21.63
C LEU A 603 -19.40 6.70 21.71
N PRO A 604 -19.47 5.42 21.26
CA PRO A 604 -18.30 4.56 21.13
C PRO A 604 -17.25 5.13 20.17
N ARG A 605 -16.02 5.33 20.64
CA ARG A 605 -14.89 5.87 19.87
C ARG A 605 -13.55 5.31 20.36
N THR A 606 -12.51 5.47 19.55
CA THR A 606 -11.13 5.13 19.95
C THR A 606 -10.64 6.07 21.05
N ASP A 607 -9.72 5.60 21.89
CA ASP A 607 -9.29 6.36 23.07
C ASP A 607 -8.67 7.72 22.69
N GLY A 608 -7.88 7.76 21.62
CA GLY A 608 -7.28 9.00 21.11
C GLY A 608 -8.31 10.06 20.71
N ALA A 609 -9.37 9.67 19.99
CA ALA A 609 -10.41 10.60 19.57
C ALA A 609 -11.25 11.08 20.77
N ALA A 610 -11.57 10.18 21.70
CA ALA A 610 -12.29 10.53 22.92
C ALA A 610 -11.49 11.49 23.81
N ARG A 611 -10.17 11.29 23.98
CA ARG A 611 -9.30 12.25 24.70
C ARG A 611 -9.33 13.64 24.07
N GLN A 612 -9.29 13.73 22.74
CA GLN A 612 -9.38 15.03 22.07
C GLN A 612 -10.73 15.70 22.36
N SER A 613 -11.84 14.96 22.27
CA SER A 613 -13.17 15.50 22.61
C SER A 613 -13.29 15.95 24.07
N GLU A 614 -12.68 15.22 25.02
CA GLU A 614 -12.62 15.63 26.44
C GLU A 614 -11.90 16.99 26.59
N VAL A 615 -10.76 17.18 25.95
CA VAL A 615 -10.03 18.46 26.00
C VAL A 615 -10.81 19.58 25.30
N LYS A 616 -11.50 19.29 24.19
CA LYS A 616 -12.37 20.27 23.51
C LYS A 616 -13.54 20.69 24.40
N LYS A 617 -14.15 19.77 25.14
CA LYS A 617 -15.21 20.08 26.11
C LYS A 617 -14.68 20.94 27.26
N LEU A 618 -13.56 20.55 27.88
CA LEU A 618 -12.90 21.34 28.93
C LEU A 618 -12.57 22.76 28.45
N ALA A 619 -12.20 22.93 27.18
CA ALA A 619 -11.93 24.25 26.61
C ALA A 619 -13.17 25.16 26.59
N LEU A 620 -14.37 24.60 26.39
CA LEU A 620 -15.61 25.39 26.35
C LEU A 620 -16.08 25.80 27.75
N GLU A 621 -15.76 25.00 28.76
CA GLU A 621 -15.99 25.31 30.18
C GLU A 621 -14.95 26.30 30.76
N ALA A 622 -13.81 26.47 30.09
CA ALA A 622 -12.69 27.30 30.54
C ALA A 622 -12.91 28.81 30.38
N THR A 623 -12.01 29.59 30.99
CA THR A 623 -11.95 31.05 30.82
C THR A 623 -11.70 31.44 29.36
N GLU A 624 -12.08 32.65 28.95
CA GLU A 624 -11.89 33.10 27.56
C GLU A 624 -10.42 33.03 27.08
N PRO A 625 -9.41 33.45 27.88
CA PRO A 625 -8.01 33.30 27.49
C PRO A 625 -7.58 31.84 27.27
N GLU A 626 -7.95 30.93 28.18
CA GLU A 626 -7.64 29.49 28.06
C GLU A 626 -8.33 28.87 26.84
N ARG A 627 -9.63 29.16 26.66
CA ARG A 627 -10.43 28.67 25.54
C ARG A 627 -9.81 29.07 24.20
N LYS A 628 -9.31 30.30 24.08
CA LYS A 628 -8.65 30.79 22.86
C LYS A 628 -7.35 30.03 22.56
N LEU A 629 -6.54 29.75 23.59
CA LEU A 629 -5.31 28.95 23.42
C LEU A 629 -5.65 27.51 23.01
N LEU A 630 -6.59 26.87 23.70
CA LEU A 630 -7.02 25.51 23.39
C LEU A 630 -7.64 25.40 21.99
N TYR A 631 -8.40 26.41 21.56
CA TYR A 631 -8.88 26.50 20.19
C TYR A 631 -7.71 26.51 19.19
N GLU A 632 -6.71 27.37 19.38
CA GLU A 632 -5.57 27.45 18.46
C GLU A 632 -4.71 26.17 18.46
N ILE A 633 -4.62 25.47 19.60
CA ILE A 633 -3.90 24.20 19.73
C ILE A 633 -4.63 23.06 19.02
N LEU A 634 -5.95 22.97 19.17
CA LEU A 634 -6.75 21.81 18.72
C LEU A 634 -7.39 22.01 17.35
N LEU A 635 -7.88 23.22 17.08
CA LEU A 635 -8.63 23.60 15.88
C LEU A 635 -7.96 24.74 15.11
N GLY A 636 -6.84 25.29 15.56
CA GLY A 636 -6.08 26.32 14.84
C GLY A 636 -5.30 25.76 13.65
N ARG A 637 -4.59 26.65 12.93
CA ARG A 637 -3.65 26.28 11.85
C ARG A 637 -2.20 26.54 12.24
N SER A 638 -1.95 26.71 13.52
CA SER A 638 -0.64 27.07 14.04
C SER A 638 0.36 25.94 13.73
N PRO A 639 1.56 26.24 13.19
CA PRO A 639 2.58 25.23 12.98
C PRO A 639 3.06 24.68 14.32
N SER A 640 3.59 23.45 14.34
CA SER A 640 3.95 22.75 15.59
C SER A 640 4.79 23.58 16.59
N PRO A 641 5.81 24.38 16.19
CA PRO A 641 6.54 25.23 17.13
C PRO A 641 5.67 26.30 17.81
N VAL A 642 4.68 26.84 17.08
CA VAL A 642 3.73 27.79 17.64
C VAL A 642 2.79 27.06 18.61
N VAL A 643 2.35 25.84 18.28
CA VAL A 643 1.53 25.02 19.19
C VAL A 643 2.26 24.71 20.50
N VAL A 644 3.57 24.45 20.47
CA VAL A 644 4.41 24.32 21.68
C VAL A 644 4.35 25.60 22.52
N SER A 645 4.56 26.77 21.91
CA SER A 645 4.49 28.06 22.61
C SER A 645 3.10 28.38 23.17
N LEU A 646 2.03 27.97 22.47
CA LEU A 646 0.65 28.12 22.93
C LEU A 646 0.37 27.21 24.14
N ALA A 647 0.84 25.96 24.11
CA ALA A 647 0.70 25.02 25.22
C ALA A 647 1.51 25.47 26.45
N HIS A 648 2.69 26.05 26.24
CA HIS A 648 3.47 26.69 27.30
C HIS A 648 2.72 27.85 27.94
N SER A 649 2.08 28.71 27.13
CA SER A 649 1.27 29.82 27.63
C SER A 649 0.05 29.31 28.40
N LEU A 650 -0.53 28.17 27.99
CA LEU A 650 -1.64 27.53 28.68
C LEU A 650 -1.22 26.99 30.06
N ALA A 651 -0.01 26.43 30.17
CA ALA A 651 0.54 25.96 31.44
C ALA A 651 0.67 27.09 32.50
N ALA A 652 0.90 28.33 32.06
CA ALA A 652 0.94 29.49 32.95
C ALA A 652 -0.44 29.99 33.40
N LEU A 653 -1.52 29.55 32.76
CA LEU A 653 -2.90 29.97 33.05
C LEU A 653 -3.71 28.93 33.83
N ARG A 654 -3.24 27.68 33.89
CA ARG A 654 -3.94 26.58 34.53
C ARG A 654 -3.16 26.07 35.73
N ASP A 655 -3.90 25.67 36.77
CA ASP A 655 -3.32 25.08 37.99
C ASP A 655 -3.13 23.56 37.88
N ASP A 656 -3.70 22.92 36.86
CA ASP A 656 -3.53 21.50 36.56
C ASP A 656 -2.44 21.25 35.52
N GLY A 657 -2.07 19.98 35.32
CA GLY A 657 -1.00 19.57 34.41
C GLY A 657 -1.35 19.60 32.92
N LEU A 658 -2.53 20.11 32.50
CA LEU A 658 -2.98 19.99 31.11
C LEU A 658 -2.07 20.73 30.13
N GLY A 659 -1.59 21.92 30.50
CA GLY A 659 -0.69 22.72 29.65
C GLY A 659 0.62 21.99 29.39
N GLN A 660 1.27 21.51 30.45
CA GLN A 660 2.51 20.74 30.41
C GLN A 660 2.33 19.44 29.60
N TYR A 661 1.22 18.73 29.80
CA TYR A 661 0.89 17.53 29.02
C TYR A 661 0.78 17.82 27.52
N LEU A 662 0.04 18.87 27.13
CA LEU A 662 -0.14 19.22 25.71
C LEU A 662 1.19 19.68 25.08
N GLU A 663 2.01 20.43 25.82
CA GLU A 663 3.35 20.84 25.38
C GLU A 663 4.26 19.61 25.17
N ALA A 664 4.32 18.73 26.16
CA ALA A 664 5.08 17.49 26.09
C ALA A 664 4.66 16.61 24.91
N ARG A 665 3.35 16.51 24.61
CA ARG A 665 2.87 15.77 23.44
C ARG A 665 3.43 16.30 22.12
N GLN A 666 3.52 17.61 21.95
CA GLN A 666 4.11 18.20 20.75
C GLN A 666 5.60 17.90 20.65
N LEU A 667 6.33 18.02 21.76
CA LEU A 667 7.75 17.71 21.83
C LEU A 667 8.04 16.23 21.55
N MET A 668 7.22 15.31 22.06
CA MET A 668 7.30 13.89 21.74
C MET A 668 7.01 13.60 20.26
N GLY A 669 6.04 14.30 19.65
CA GLY A 669 5.80 14.23 18.21
C GLY A 669 7.02 14.66 17.38
N ALA A 670 7.80 15.61 17.89
CA ALA A 670 9.09 16.03 17.35
C ALA A 670 10.29 15.21 17.89
N ARG A 671 10.04 14.10 18.59
CA ARG A 671 11.04 13.18 19.16
C ARG A 671 12.04 13.85 20.11
N ARG A 672 11.62 14.92 20.79
CA ARG A 672 12.39 15.66 21.81
C ARG A 672 12.09 15.14 23.22
N TYR A 673 12.39 13.87 23.46
CA TYR A 673 12.05 13.16 24.70
C TYR A 673 12.68 13.79 25.95
N ALA A 674 13.92 14.28 25.87
CA ALA A 674 14.59 14.93 26.99
C ALA A 674 13.86 16.21 27.44
N LEU A 675 13.33 16.99 26.50
CA LEU A 675 12.54 18.19 26.80
C LEU A 675 11.13 17.84 27.28
N ALA A 676 10.56 16.74 26.79
CA ALA A 676 9.24 16.29 27.20
C ALA A 676 9.21 15.73 28.63
N LEU A 677 10.29 15.09 29.09
CA LEU A 677 10.29 14.37 30.36
C LEU A 677 9.93 15.26 31.56
N SER A 678 10.56 16.43 31.70
CA SER A 678 10.29 17.34 32.83
C SER A 678 8.84 17.80 32.85
N LEU A 679 8.27 18.09 31.67
CA LEU A 679 6.87 18.50 31.53
C LEU A 679 5.91 17.36 31.87
N LEU A 680 6.22 16.11 31.48
CA LEU A 680 5.40 14.96 31.83
C LEU A 680 5.42 14.69 33.34
N GLN A 681 6.57 14.82 34.00
CA GLN A 681 6.69 14.66 35.45
C GLN A 681 5.97 15.77 36.21
N GLU A 682 6.04 17.01 35.72
CA GLU A 682 5.28 18.12 36.29
C GLU A 682 3.77 17.91 36.12
N ALA A 683 3.32 17.45 34.93
CA ALA A 683 1.92 17.10 34.70
C ALA A 683 1.44 15.96 35.62
N GLU A 684 2.30 14.99 35.93
CA GLU A 684 1.99 13.91 36.88
C GLU A 684 1.83 14.44 38.31
N GLN A 685 2.68 15.38 38.72
CA GLN A 685 2.63 15.99 40.05
C GLN A 685 1.40 16.89 40.25
N LEU A 686 1.04 17.67 39.22
CA LEU A 686 -0.13 18.56 39.25
C LEU A 686 -1.45 17.80 39.06
N GLY A 687 -1.40 16.58 38.50
CA GLY A 687 -2.57 15.82 38.11
C GLY A 687 -3.18 16.30 36.79
N LEU A 688 -3.98 15.45 36.15
CA LEU A 688 -4.67 15.79 34.91
C LEU A 688 -6.19 15.82 35.10
N PRO A 689 -6.92 16.66 34.34
CA PRO A 689 -8.35 16.86 34.55
C PRO A 689 -9.24 15.65 34.18
N SER A 690 -8.68 14.57 33.63
CA SER A 690 -9.42 13.32 33.40
C SER A 690 -8.57 12.07 33.58
N VAL A 691 -9.19 10.98 34.05
CA VAL A 691 -8.55 9.66 34.19
C VAL A 691 -8.01 9.14 32.85
N ARG A 692 -8.64 9.49 31.73
CA ARG A 692 -8.19 9.09 30.40
C ARG A 692 -6.89 9.78 30.02
N LEU A 693 -6.75 11.05 30.39
CA LEU A 693 -5.51 11.82 30.23
C LEU A 693 -4.41 11.27 31.14
N GLU A 694 -4.70 10.94 32.40
CA GLU A 694 -3.75 10.30 33.33
C GLU A 694 -3.22 8.96 32.79
N ARG A 695 -4.10 8.11 32.26
CA ARG A 695 -3.70 6.82 31.66
C ARG A 695 -2.75 6.99 30.48
N GLU A 696 -3.00 7.98 29.63
CA GLU A 696 -2.11 8.30 28.51
C GLU A 696 -0.81 8.93 28.99
N LEU A 697 -0.83 9.77 30.03
CA LEU A 697 0.37 10.33 30.64
C LEU A 697 1.33 9.22 31.09
N SER A 698 0.85 8.20 31.81
CA SER A 698 1.69 7.06 32.21
C SER A 698 2.30 6.33 31.01
N ARG A 699 1.56 6.24 29.89
CA ARG A 699 2.05 5.67 28.62
C ARG A 699 3.17 6.52 28.03
N LEU A 700 3.00 7.84 27.98
CA LEU A 700 4.00 8.78 27.48
C LEU A 700 5.28 8.79 28.33
N LEU A 701 5.15 8.71 29.66
CA LEU A 701 6.27 8.55 30.59
C LEU A 701 7.03 7.25 30.30
N GLY A 702 6.34 6.12 30.17
CA GLY A 702 6.97 4.83 29.84
C GLY A 702 7.81 4.87 28.55
N ILE A 703 7.28 5.50 27.49
CA ILE A 703 7.98 5.70 26.21
C ILE A 703 9.18 6.64 26.39
N THR A 704 8.99 7.74 27.10
CA THR A 704 10.01 8.79 27.28
C THR A 704 11.19 8.28 28.10
N PHE A 705 10.94 7.56 29.20
CA PHE A 705 11.99 6.93 29.99
C PHE A 705 12.79 5.92 29.18
N PHE A 706 12.12 5.10 28.34
CA PHE A 706 12.84 4.19 27.46
C PHE A 706 13.75 4.96 26.50
N ALA A 707 13.21 5.99 25.83
CA ALA A 707 13.94 6.77 24.83
C ALA A 707 15.18 7.48 25.39
N LEU A 708 15.25 7.66 26.72
CA LEU A 708 16.35 8.28 27.45
C LEU A 708 17.27 7.24 28.14
N GLY A 709 17.01 5.93 27.96
CA GLY A 709 17.78 4.86 28.58
C GLY A 709 17.46 4.60 30.05
N GLU A 710 16.41 5.21 30.60
CA GLU A 710 15.95 5.05 31.98
C GLU A 710 15.06 3.80 32.14
N TYR A 711 15.60 2.64 31.80
CA TYR A 711 14.86 1.39 31.68
C TYR A 711 14.12 0.95 32.94
N GLY A 712 14.67 1.24 34.13
CA GLY A 712 14.02 0.90 35.40
C GLY A 712 12.70 1.65 35.61
N GLN A 713 12.71 2.97 35.34
CA GLN A 713 11.51 3.82 35.45
C GLN A 713 10.51 3.49 34.33
N SER A 714 11.01 3.25 33.11
CA SER A 714 10.17 2.77 32.01
C SER A 714 9.44 1.47 32.37
N ALA A 715 10.14 0.48 32.91
CA ALA A 715 9.53 -0.80 33.30
C ALA A 715 8.48 -0.64 34.42
N ALA A 716 8.69 0.27 35.36
CA ALA A 716 7.71 0.56 36.41
C ALA A 716 6.42 1.15 35.82
N ALA A 717 6.53 2.12 34.90
CA ALA A 717 5.39 2.72 34.22
C ALA A 717 4.58 1.68 33.43
N TRP A 718 5.25 0.78 32.69
CA TRP A 718 4.58 -0.26 31.92
C TRP A 718 3.88 -1.30 32.80
N ARG A 719 4.49 -1.70 33.93
CA ARG A 719 3.85 -2.62 34.88
C ARG A 719 2.60 -2.02 35.52
N ALA A 720 2.62 -0.73 35.88
CA ALA A 720 1.46 -0.05 36.42
C ALA A 720 0.30 0.02 35.41
N ARG A 721 0.62 0.19 34.11
CA ARG A 721 -0.37 0.27 33.03
C ARG A 721 -0.97 -1.07 32.62
N ALA A 722 -0.28 -2.19 32.83
CA ALA A 722 -0.66 -3.51 32.32
C ALA A 722 -2.08 -3.95 32.72
N GLY A 723 -2.61 -3.48 33.85
CA GLY A 723 -3.97 -3.83 34.31
C GLY A 723 -5.12 -3.00 33.70
N ALA A 724 -4.84 -2.01 32.84
CA ALA A 724 -5.88 -1.09 32.36
C ALA A 724 -6.84 -1.71 31.33
N SER A 725 -6.34 -2.61 30.47
CA SER A 725 -7.10 -3.35 29.45
C SER A 725 -6.24 -4.48 28.88
N LEU A 726 -6.83 -5.41 28.10
CA LEU A 726 -6.06 -6.44 27.37
C LEU A 726 -5.05 -5.82 26.40
N ALA A 727 -5.46 -4.79 25.67
CA ALA A 727 -4.57 -4.04 24.78
C ALA A 727 -3.40 -3.38 25.55
N ALA A 728 -3.68 -2.79 26.72
CA ALA A 728 -2.64 -2.19 27.56
C ALA A 728 -1.68 -3.24 28.14
N GLN A 729 -2.18 -4.44 28.46
CA GLN A 729 -1.36 -5.57 28.89
C GLN A 729 -0.40 -6.02 27.78
N ALA A 730 -0.92 -6.19 26.56
CA ALA A 730 -0.11 -6.58 25.40
C ALA A 730 0.94 -5.51 25.03
N GLU A 731 0.55 -4.23 25.08
CA GLU A 731 1.47 -3.10 24.89
C GLU A 731 2.58 -3.09 25.95
N ALA A 732 2.21 -3.22 27.23
CA ALA A 732 3.17 -3.25 28.34
C ALA A 732 4.16 -4.42 28.21
N GLN A 733 3.68 -5.61 27.85
CA GLN A 733 4.55 -6.77 27.63
C GLN A 733 5.56 -6.50 26.51
N ARG A 734 5.12 -5.94 25.36
CA ARG A 734 6.01 -5.59 24.24
C ARG A 734 7.09 -4.59 24.67
N TRP A 735 6.77 -3.63 25.51
CA TRP A 735 7.76 -2.69 26.04
C TRP A 735 8.72 -3.30 27.04
N LEU A 736 8.25 -4.22 27.89
CA LEU A 736 9.13 -4.97 28.80
C LEU A 736 10.11 -5.86 28.03
N GLU A 737 9.67 -6.50 26.96
CA GLU A 737 10.51 -7.26 26.02
C GLU A 737 11.57 -6.34 25.35
N ARG A 738 11.19 -5.11 24.95
CA ARG A 738 12.14 -4.13 24.42
C ARG A 738 13.21 -3.75 25.45
N ILE A 739 12.80 -3.59 26.70
CA ILE A 739 13.72 -3.25 27.81
C ILE A 739 14.70 -4.39 28.04
N GLU A 740 14.22 -5.64 28.07
CA GLU A 740 15.07 -6.83 28.19
C GLU A 740 16.11 -6.86 27.07
N TYR A 741 15.69 -6.64 25.81
CA TYR A 741 16.58 -6.59 24.67
C TYR A 741 17.59 -5.45 24.75
N ALA A 742 17.16 -4.24 25.11
CA ALA A 742 18.04 -3.09 25.24
C ALA A 742 19.15 -3.33 26.30
N GLN A 743 18.83 -4.07 27.38
CA GLN A 743 19.76 -4.37 28.46
C GLN A 743 20.67 -5.58 28.18
N THR A 744 20.16 -6.61 27.50
CA THR A 744 20.85 -7.91 27.40
C THR A 744 21.25 -8.30 25.98
N ARG A 745 20.71 -7.63 24.96
CA ARG A 745 20.78 -8.00 23.53
C ARG A 745 20.17 -9.37 23.20
N ALA A 746 19.34 -9.89 24.09
CA ALA A 746 18.51 -11.07 23.89
C ALA A 746 17.10 -10.77 24.41
N VAL A 747 16.12 -11.55 23.99
CA VAL A 747 14.75 -11.43 24.47
C VAL A 747 14.16 -12.82 24.66
N SER A 748 13.35 -13.01 25.69
CA SER A 748 12.59 -14.23 25.92
C SER A 748 11.11 -13.98 25.65
N PRO A 749 10.71 -13.79 24.39
CA PRO A 749 9.39 -13.28 24.06
C PRO A 749 8.33 -14.34 24.32
N ALA A 750 7.15 -13.88 24.72
CA ALA A 750 5.98 -14.73 24.82
C ALA A 750 4.87 -14.17 23.92
N LEU A 751 4.23 -15.06 23.15
CA LEU A 751 2.95 -14.69 22.57
C LEU A 751 1.89 -14.67 23.67
N PRO A 752 0.98 -13.68 23.69
CA PRO A 752 -0.13 -13.71 24.62
C PRO A 752 -0.90 -15.01 24.40
N GLY A 753 -1.06 -15.81 25.45
CA GLY A 753 -1.77 -17.07 25.36
C GLY A 753 -3.26 -16.82 25.17
N PRO A 754 -3.98 -17.62 24.36
CA PRO A 754 -5.43 -17.66 24.46
C PRO A 754 -5.74 -18.15 25.88
N SER A 755 -6.40 -17.32 26.67
CA SER A 755 -6.65 -17.56 28.11
C SER A 755 -7.43 -18.86 28.41
N SER A 756 -7.86 -19.59 27.38
CA SER A 756 -8.79 -20.74 27.45
C SER A 756 -8.53 -21.88 26.45
N ALA A 757 -7.52 -21.84 25.56
CA ALA A 757 -7.39 -22.89 24.55
C ALA A 757 -6.84 -24.21 25.15
N PRO A 758 -7.56 -25.35 25.04
CA PRO A 758 -7.01 -26.63 25.45
C PRO A 758 -5.82 -26.96 24.56
N ARG A 759 -4.66 -27.23 25.17
CA ARG A 759 -3.52 -27.83 24.46
C ARG A 759 -4.00 -29.17 23.90
N ALA A 760 -3.97 -29.33 22.58
CA ALA A 760 -4.18 -30.64 22.00
C ALA A 760 -3.07 -31.56 22.54
N ALA A 761 -3.44 -32.75 23.03
CA ALA A 761 -2.46 -33.76 23.39
C ALA A 761 -1.59 -34.08 22.17
N PRO A 762 -0.27 -34.31 22.36
CA PRO A 762 0.70 -34.48 21.28
C PRO A 762 0.36 -35.59 20.30
#